data_AF-A0A8E5HS73-F1
#
_entry.id   AF-A0A8E5HS73-F1
#
_cell.length_a   1.000
_cell.length_b   1.000
_cell.length_c   1.000
_cell.angle_alpha   90.00
_cell.angle_beta   90.00
_cell.angle_gamma   90.00
#
_symmetry.space_group_name_H-M   'P 1'
#
loop_
_entity.id
_entity.type
_entity.pdbx_description
1 polymer ?
#
loop_
_entity_poly.entity_id
_entity_poly.type
_entity_poly.pdbx_seq_one_letter_code
_entity_poly.pdbx_strand_id
1 'polypeptide(L)'
;MMWEGKIRLAGLLFLAFFSPSDAFYIPGWSVKSYKPEQHIPLMVNKIYSDNTQLQYAYYPLPFVCPPTGRHKPGTGLLSGQSISLNLGEVLRGDRIMASDIELVMGQDKPCQTLCNKQISPSELERAKELVRDGYVAEWIVDNLPGATSFVTVDKTKKYYAAGFKLGYTEVSPRTGKMHYYLYNHHTIVIRYRSAAGRAGERGERIIVGFEVYPKSIGSANRRDSQGCPVDVQNVDGAFELHMAANKSAAAAPKHADSSEAAKDVAGGTMTIPYTYAVYFREDNSVEWSRRWDLYFVNQEESSRIHWLAIVNSLIICGLLTGIVMIIVARTVRSDIKGYMDAAAEDGGLRSKRKQPSGKRTPGEKKAAGLLEQAGAGDDATKDADASSDDEALEDVTGWKLLHADVFRTPRRGNLLAPVVGSGMQLMFMAAGLVLLSALGVLNPSFRGGFISVGVGLFVFAGLFSGYYSARVFKSFDGRDYRANALVTALLFPGLAFGLVFVLNLFVWAQASSTAIPFGTLVVMTLLWLCIQVPLVLAGSYYGFARAGAWEHPTRTAPAARPVPRRAWYLEPLPSVLVAGLIPFAVMFIELVFVLQSVWQDKSGYYYVFGFLAVVSAILAVTIAEVTVVTVYVQLCTENHDWWWQSFLVGGGSSLWVFAYSVWYYVFKLHIGGFVSSMLFFSYSFMACCVYGLLTGTIGFLSAYAFVRRIYGAIKVD
;
A
#
# COMPACT_ATOMS: atom_id res chain seq x y z
N MET A 1 -16.59 52.63 -14.04
CA MET A 1 -17.39 52.24 -12.85
C MET A 1 -17.61 50.73 -12.67
N MET A 2 -17.77 49.90 -13.71
CA MET A 2 -18.00 48.44 -13.54
C MET A 2 -16.77 47.60 -13.14
N TRP A 3 -15.55 48.16 -13.22
CA TRP A 3 -14.30 47.44 -12.94
C TRP A 3 -13.88 47.53 -11.46
N GLU A 4 -14.17 48.66 -10.79
CA GLU A 4 -13.83 48.88 -9.38
C GLU A 4 -14.65 48.02 -8.41
N GLY A 5 -15.89 47.64 -8.80
CA GLY A 5 -16.76 46.78 -8.00
C GLY A 5 -16.27 45.33 -7.90
N LYS A 6 -15.59 44.81 -8.93
CA LYS A 6 -15.07 43.43 -8.95
C LYS A 6 -13.82 43.27 -8.08
N ILE A 7 -12.98 44.30 -8.01
CA ILE A 7 -11.75 44.31 -7.19
C ILE A 7 -12.11 44.37 -5.70
N ARG A 8 -13.15 45.14 -5.33
CA ARG A 8 -13.64 45.20 -3.94
C ARG A 8 -14.31 43.91 -3.49
N LEU A 9 -15.06 43.21 -4.37
CA LEU A 9 -15.66 41.92 -4.05
C LEU A 9 -14.61 40.80 -3.92
N ALA A 10 -13.56 40.82 -4.77
CA ALA A 10 -12.43 39.90 -4.66
C ALA A 10 -11.61 40.14 -3.38
N GLY A 11 -11.40 41.39 -2.99
CA GLY A 11 -10.73 41.75 -1.73
C GLY A 11 -11.53 41.36 -0.48
N LEU A 12 -12.86 41.50 -0.51
CA LEU A 12 -13.75 41.05 0.56
C LEU A 12 -13.81 39.51 0.68
N LEU A 13 -13.79 38.79 -0.45
CA LEU A 13 -13.65 37.33 -0.45
C LEU A 13 -12.28 36.87 0.08
N PHE A 14 -11.20 37.61 -0.22
CA PHE A 14 -9.86 37.31 0.30
C PHE A 14 -9.73 37.55 1.81
N LEU A 15 -10.43 38.56 2.34
CA LEU A 15 -10.50 38.85 3.78
C LEU A 15 -11.38 37.86 4.55
N ALA A 16 -12.39 37.25 3.91
CA ALA A 16 -13.20 36.19 4.52
C ALA A 16 -12.43 34.87 4.74
N PHE A 17 -11.27 34.67 4.08
CA PHE A 17 -10.37 33.54 4.32
C PHE A 17 -9.42 33.74 5.51
N PHE A 18 -9.32 34.95 6.07
CA PHE A 18 -8.56 35.23 7.29
C PHE A 18 -9.49 35.25 8.51
N SER A 19 -10.13 34.12 8.79
CA SER A 19 -10.61 33.87 10.16
C SER A 19 -9.38 33.64 11.05
N PRO A 20 -9.34 34.13 12.30
CA PRO A 20 -8.33 33.67 13.25
C PRO A 20 -8.52 32.17 13.41
N SER A 21 -7.66 31.39 12.75
CA SER A 21 -7.59 29.96 12.94
C SER A 21 -7.17 29.73 14.38
N ASP A 22 -8.09 29.22 15.20
CA ASP A 22 -7.70 28.50 16.42
C ASP A 22 -6.59 27.53 16.01
N ALA A 23 -5.45 27.60 16.71
CA ALA A 23 -4.27 26.83 16.37
C ALA A 23 -4.66 25.36 16.18
N PHE A 24 -4.63 24.90 14.93
CA PHE A 24 -5.04 23.55 14.58
C PHE A 24 -4.08 22.57 15.27
N TYR A 25 -4.55 21.92 16.34
CA TYR A 25 -3.78 20.88 17.02
C TYR A 25 -3.68 19.69 16.07
N ILE A 26 -2.51 19.50 15.48
CA ILE A 26 -2.17 18.28 14.76
C ILE A 26 -1.64 17.27 15.80
N PRO A 27 -2.38 16.18 16.08
CA PRO A 27 -1.92 15.13 16.97
C PRO A 27 -0.54 14.63 16.55
N GLY A 28 0.42 14.63 17.48
CA GLY A 28 1.79 14.17 17.23
C GLY A 28 2.82 15.23 16.87
N TRP A 29 2.39 16.46 16.53
CA TRP A 29 3.30 17.58 16.21
C TRP A 29 3.51 18.58 17.34
N SER A 30 2.55 18.69 18.27
CA SER A 30 2.64 19.60 19.41
C SER A 30 2.77 18.85 20.73
N VAL A 31 3.66 19.35 21.59
CA VAL A 31 3.95 18.76 22.89
C VAL A 31 2.79 19.03 23.83
N LYS A 32 2.15 17.97 24.31
CA LYS A 32 1.14 18.06 25.37
C LYS A 32 1.83 17.85 26.73
N SER A 33 1.82 18.89 27.55
CA SER A 33 2.30 18.83 28.93
C SER A 33 1.12 18.66 29.90
N TYR A 34 1.39 17.98 31.02
CA TYR A 34 0.43 17.68 32.07
C TYR A 34 0.91 18.29 33.38
N LYS A 35 0.03 18.99 34.09
CA LYS A 35 0.30 19.50 35.44
C LYS A 35 0.34 18.34 36.44
N PRO A 36 1.05 18.48 37.57
CA PRO A 36 0.93 17.55 38.69
C PRO A 36 -0.54 17.38 39.08
N GLU A 37 -0.94 16.14 39.39
CA GLU A 37 -2.32 15.78 39.79
C GLU A 37 -3.40 16.01 38.73
N GLN A 38 -3.02 16.34 37.49
CA GLN A 38 -3.97 16.44 36.39
C GLN A 38 -4.44 15.05 35.95
N HIS A 39 -5.73 14.91 35.67
CA HIS A 39 -6.29 13.69 35.11
C HIS A 39 -5.86 13.48 33.65
N ILE A 40 -5.41 12.26 33.33
CA ILE A 40 -5.03 11.84 31.98
C ILE A 40 -6.10 10.89 31.45
N PRO A 41 -6.74 11.18 30.30
CA PRO A 41 -7.71 10.28 29.73
C PRO A 41 -7.02 9.06 29.11
N LEU A 42 -7.34 7.86 29.62
CA LEU A 42 -7.06 6.60 28.94
C LEU A 42 -8.21 6.28 27.99
N MET A 43 -7.89 6.06 26.73
CA MET A 43 -8.84 5.72 25.68
C MET A 43 -8.66 4.25 25.28
N VAL A 44 -9.75 3.59 24.93
CA VAL A 44 -9.75 2.22 24.39
C VAL A 44 -10.24 2.25 22.95
N ASN A 45 -9.69 1.40 22.09
CA ASN A 45 -10.02 1.36 20.67
C ASN A 45 -10.70 0.05 20.28
N LYS A 46 -9.90 -0.95 19.91
CA LYS A 46 -10.34 -2.21 19.35
C LYS A 46 -9.42 -3.35 19.77
N ILE A 47 -9.86 -4.56 19.47
CA ILE A 47 -9.06 -5.77 19.56
C ILE A 47 -8.75 -6.28 18.14
N TYR A 48 -7.54 -6.78 17.93
CA TYR A 48 -7.10 -7.39 16.67
C TYR A 48 -6.32 -8.67 16.95
N SER A 49 -6.17 -9.52 15.94
CA SER A 49 -5.42 -10.77 16.03
C SER A 49 -4.60 -10.96 14.75
N ASP A 50 -3.44 -11.61 14.85
CA ASP A 50 -2.61 -11.93 13.69
C ASP A 50 -3.17 -13.14 12.92
N ASN A 51 -4.01 -13.96 13.57
CA ASN A 51 -4.62 -15.17 13.03
C ASN A 51 -5.93 -14.91 12.27
N THR A 52 -6.53 -13.71 12.37
CA THR A 52 -7.82 -13.41 11.72
C THR A 52 -7.86 -11.95 11.26
N GLN A 53 -8.52 -11.65 10.14
CA GLN A 53 -8.60 -10.26 9.62
C GLN A 53 -9.72 -9.42 10.25
N LEU A 54 -10.56 -10.04 11.08
CA LEU A 54 -11.65 -9.36 11.78
C LEU A 54 -11.12 -8.64 13.02
N GLN A 55 -11.66 -7.46 13.27
CA GLN A 55 -11.35 -6.67 14.47
C GLN A 55 -12.66 -6.40 15.19
N TYR A 56 -12.63 -6.24 16.50
CA TYR A 56 -13.84 -5.94 17.27
C TYR A 56 -13.61 -4.73 18.16
N ALA A 57 -14.64 -3.93 18.37
CA ALA A 57 -14.58 -2.81 19.29
C ALA A 57 -14.39 -3.35 20.72
N TYR A 58 -13.61 -2.66 21.55
CA TYR A 58 -13.24 -3.16 22.87
C TYR A 58 -14.44 -3.28 23.83
N TYR A 59 -15.28 -2.24 23.93
CA TYR A 59 -16.39 -2.18 24.88
C TYR A 59 -17.59 -3.10 24.58
N PRO A 60 -17.99 -3.32 23.31
CA PRO A 60 -19.07 -4.27 22.99
C PRO A 60 -18.75 -5.74 23.29
N LEU A 61 -17.52 -6.07 23.72
CA LEU A 61 -17.15 -7.45 24.08
C LEU A 61 -17.89 -7.89 25.34
N PRO A 62 -18.49 -9.10 25.34
CA PRO A 62 -19.42 -9.50 26.39
C PRO A 62 -18.75 -9.76 27.75
N PHE A 63 -17.45 -10.03 27.79
CA PHE A 63 -16.70 -10.26 29.03
C PHE A 63 -15.97 -9.01 29.53
N VAL A 64 -16.01 -7.89 28.81
CA VAL A 64 -15.35 -6.63 29.22
C VAL A 64 -16.30 -5.80 30.11
N CYS A 65 -15.73 -4.99 31.01
CA CYS A 65 -16.49 -4.03 31.80
C CYS A 65 -17.18 -3.00 30.90
N PRO A 66 -18.52 -2.84 30.96
CA PRO A 66 -19.19 -1.77 30.23
C PRO A 66 -18.83 -0.41 30.82
N PRO A 67 -18.85 0.67 30.02
CA PRO A 67 -18.56 2.01 30.51
C PRO A 67 -19.65 2.46 31.49
N THR A 68 -19.25 3.09 32.60
CA THR A 68 -20.21 3.53 33.64
C THR A 68 -21.04 4.76 33.27
N GLY A 69 -20.66 5.49 32.21
CA GLY A 69 -21.32 6.74 31.80
C GLY A 69 -21.13 7.92 32.77
N ARG A 70 -20.26 7.79 33.76
CA ARG A 70 -19.98 8.85 34.75
C ARG A 70 -19.12 9.95 34.14
N HIS A 71 -19.35 11.19 34.58
CA HIS A 71 -18.48 12.32 34.26
C HIS A 71 -17.14 12.16 34.99
N LYS A 72 -16.03 12.32 34.24
CA LYS A 72 -14.71 12.34 34.86
C LYS A 72 -14.30 13.75 35.28
N PRO A 73 -13.84 13.93 36.53
CA PRO A 73 -13.29 15.21 36.96
C PRO A 73 -12.04 15.56 36.13
N GLY A 74 -11.94 16.82 35.69
CA GLY A 74 -10.74 17.38 35.05
C GLY A 74 -10.53 17.08 33.55
N THR A 75 -11.14 16.04 32.97
CA THR A 75 -11.00 15.75 31.52
C THR A 75 -12.17 16.24 30.67
N GLY A 76 -13.33 16.53 31.27
CA GLY A 76 -14.54 16.97 30.56
C GLY A 76 -15.20 15.87 29.70
N LEU A 77 -14.67 14.65 29.73
CA LEU A 77 -15.17 13.50 28.96
C LEU A 77 -16.04 12.60 29.84
N LEU A 78 -17.12 12.08 29.27
CA LEU A 78 -17.95 11.04 29.85
C LEU A 78 -17.31 9.67 29.61
N SER A 79 -17.41 8.76 30.58
CA SER A 79 -17.03 7.35 30.36
C SER A 79 -17.85 6.74 29.22
N GLY A 80 -17.17 6.07 28.28
CA GLY A 80 -17.79 5.51 27.08
C GLY A 80 -18.12 6.52 25.99
N GLN A 81 -17.82 7.81 26.16
CA GLN A 81 -18.00 8.81 25.12
C GLN A 81 -17.10 8.48 23.92
N SER A 82 -17.69 8.44 22.74
CA SER A 82 -16.96 8.30 21.48
C SER A 82 -16.28 9.62 21.12
N ILE A 83 -15.04 9.52 20.64
CA ILE A 83 -14.28 10.67 20.15
C ILE A 83 -14.58 10.85 18.67
N SER A 84 -14.66 12.10 18.21
CA SER A 84 -14.78 12.40 16.77
C SER A 84 -13.54 11.91 16.03
N LEU A 85 -13.73 10.95 15.14
CA LEU A 85 -12.67 10.34 14.35
C LEU A 85 -12.55 11.02 12.98
N ASN A 86 -11.33 11.09 12.45
CA ASN A 86 -11.12 11.48 11.07
C ASN A 86 -11.51 10.35 10.10
N LEU A 87 -11.65 10.66 8.80
CA LEU A 87 -12.10 9.68 7.80
C LEU A 87 -11.22 8.43 7.78
N GLY A 88 -9.90 8.60 7.88
CA GLY A 88 -8.95 7.50 7.87
C GLY A 88 -8.97 6.63 9.12
N GLU A 89 -9.23 7.20 10.30
CA GLU A 89 -9.50 6.45 11.53
C GLU A 89 -10.75 5.58 11.38
N VAL A 90 -11.82 6.13 10.81
CA VAL A 90 -13.05 5.37 10.55
C VAL A 90 -12.81 4.24 9.54
N LEU A 91 -12.09 4.51 8.45
CA LEU A 91 -11.75 3.50 7.43
C LEU A 91 -10.77 2.43 7.94
N ARG A 92 -9.93 2.76 8.92
CA ARG A 92 -9.08 1.78 9.64
C ARG A 92 -9.90 0.91 10.61
N GLY A 93 -11.18 1.23 10.84
CA GLY A 93 -12.06 0.52 11.78
C GLY A 93 -11.81 0.90 13.24
N ASP A 94 -11.29 2.11 13.50
CA ASP A 94 -11.09 2.61 14.86
C ASP A 94 -12.44 2.97 15.51
N ARG A 95 -12.56 2.66 16.80
CA ARG A 95 -13.73 2.85 17.66
C ARG A 95 -13.27 3.37 19.02
N ILE A 96 -12.66 4.56 19.01
CA ILE A 96 -12.02 5.13 20.19
C ILE A 96 -13.08 5.67 21.16
N MET A 97 -13.04 5.17 22.39
CA MET A 97 -13.93 5.55 23.49
C MET A 97 -13.12 5.85 24.76
N ALA A 98 -13.60 6.78 25.57
CA ALA A 98 -12.98 7.09 26.86
C ALA A 98 -13.22 5.94 27.86
N SER A 99 -12.15 5.49 28.53
CA SER A 99 -12.24 4.41 29.52
C SER A 99 -12.80 4.86 30.87
N ASP A 100 -13.11 3.94 31.79
CA ASP A 100 -13.37 4.25 33.21
C ASP A 100 -12.11 4.36 34.07
N ILE A 101 -10.95 3.94 33.55
CA ILE A 101 -9.69 3.90 34.30
C ILE A 101 -9.22 5.33 34.62
N GLU A 102 -8.86 5.57 35.88
CA GLU A 102 -8.41 6.88 36.34
C GLU A 102 -6.88 6.95 36.40
N LEU A 103 -6.30 7.78 35.54
CA LEU A 103 -4.88 8.12 35.59
C LEU A 103 -4.76 9.56 36.12
N VAL A 104 -4.02 9.75 37.20
CA VAL A 104 -3.75 11.06 37.81
C VAL A 104 -2.26 11.28 37.82
N MET A 105 -1.80 12.36 37.19
CA MET A 105 -0.37 12.55 36.93
C MET A 105 0.46 12.57 38.20
N GLY A 106 1.34 11.57 38.36
CA GLY A 106 2.25 11.46 39.50
C GLY A 106 1.68 10.79 40.75
N GLN A 107 0.47 10.22 40.69
CA GLN A 107 -0.12 9.44 41.79
C GLN A 107 -0.13 7.95 41.46
N ASP A 108 0.64 7.17 42.22
CA ASP A 108 0.67 5.72 42.11
C ASP A 108 -0.54 5.10 42.82
N LYS A 109 -1.26 4.22 42.12
CA LYS A 109 -2.40 3.47 42.66
C LYS A 109 -2.08 1.97 42.57
N PRO A 110 -1.69 1.31 43.67
CA PRO A 110 -1.18 -0.06 43.63
C PRO A 110 -2.24 -1.10 43.24
N CYS A 111 -3.51 -0.87 43.59
CA CYS A 111 -4.64 -1.64 43.10
C CYS A 111 -5.94 -0.83 43.20
N GLN A 112 -6.76 -0.89 42.16
CA GLN A 112 -8.12 -0.37 42.16
C GLN A 112 -9.04 -1.35 41.41
N THR A 113 -10.24 -1.57 41.95
CA THR A 113 -11.28 -2.38 41.31
C THR A 113 -11.97 -1.57 40.21
N LEU A 114 -12.08 -2.17 39.01
CA LEU A 114 -12.75 -1.55 37.87
C LEU A 114 -14.23 -1.94 37.86
N CYS A 115 -14.52 -3.24 37.76
CA CYS A 115 -15.87 -3.78 37.83
C CYS A 115 -15.87 -5.30 38.10
N ASN A 116 -17.02 -5.83 38.50
CA ASN A 116 -17.28 -7.27 38.52
C ASN A 116 -18.25 -7.60 37.38
N LYS A 117 -17.77 -8.32 36.36
CA LYS A 117 -18.56 -8.64 35.17
C LYS A 117 -19.13 -10.04 35.26
N GLN A 118 -20.45 -10.18 35.22
CA GLN A 118 -21.11 -11.48 35.10
C GLN A 118 -21.18 -11.89 33.63
N ILE A 119 -20.86 -13.15 33.35
CA ILE A 119 -20.88 -13.74 32.00
C ILE A 119 -21.73 -15.01 31.98
N SER A 120 -22.41 -15.21 30.87
CA SER A 120 -23.19 -16.41 30.53
C SER A 120 -22.32 -17.47 29.83
N PRO A 121 -22.80 -18.73 29.69
CA PRO A 121 -22.04 -19.79 29.04
C PRO A 121 -21.70 -19.51 27.56
N SER A 122 -22.58 -18.86 26.81
CA SER A 122 -22.31 -18.49 25.41
C SER A 122 -21.24 -17.41 25.30
N GLU A 123 -21.25 -16.43 26.22
CA GLU A 123 -20.24 -15.38 26.31
C GLU A 123 -18.89 -15.92 26.75
N LEU A 124 -18.88 -16.95 27.61
CA LEU A 124 -17.67 -17.67 27.99
C LEU A 124 -17.00 -18.34 26.79
N GLU A 125 -17.78 -19.05 25.97
CA GLU A 125 -17.25 -19.66 24.74
C GLU A 125 -16.69 -18.60 23.79
N ARG A 126 -17.40 -17.46 23.66
CA ARG A 126 -16.88 -16.34 22.86
C ARG A 126 -15.56 -15.79 23.41
N ALA A 127 -15.40 -15.71 24.73
CA ALA A 127 -14.14 -15.30 25.35
C ALA A 127 -13.01 -16.32 25.07
N LYS A 128 -13.28 -17.62 25.17
CA LYS A 128 -12.32 -18.68 24.85
C LYS A 128 -11.87 -18.62 23.39
N GLU A 129 -12.79 -18.42 22.46
CA GLU A 129 -12.47 -18.24 21.03
C GLU A 129 -11.49 -17.08 20.81
N LEU A 130 -11.76 -15.91 21.40
CA LEU A 130 -10.90 -14.74 21.24
C LEU A 130 -9.52 -14.92 21.91
N VAL A 131 -9.45 -15.63 23.03
CA VAL A 131 -8.17 -15.99 23.66
C VAL A 131 -7.40 -16.99 22.81
N ARG A 132 -8.07 -18.03 22.28
CA ARG A 132 -7.49 -19.04 21.38
C ARG A 132 -6.93 -18.41 20.11
N ASP A 133 -7.69 -17.52 19.50
CA ASP A 133 -7.31 -16.85 18.26
C ASP A 133 -6.26 -15.75 18.51
N GLY A 134 -5.84 -15.53 19.77
CA GLY A 134 -4.71 -14.68 20.13
C GLY A 134 -5.00 -13.18 20.03
N TYR A 135 -6.22 -12.75 20.33
CA TYR A 135 -6.57 -11.33 20.24
C TYR A 135 -5.81 -10.46 21.24
N VAL A 136 -5.42 -9.27 20.76
CA VAL A 136 -4.64 -8.24 21.43
C VAL A 136 -5.51 -6.98 21.53
N ALA A 137 -5.54 -6.35 22.70
CA ALA A 137 -6.26 -5.12 22.95
C ALA A 137 -5.40 -3.88 22.73
N GLU A 138 -6.00 -2.87 22.09
CA GLU A 138 -5.37 -1.59 21.81
C GLU A 138 -5.94 -0.47 22.69
N TRP A 139 -5.12 -0.02 23.63
CA TRP A 139 -5.40 1.15 24.47
C TRP A 139 -4.50 2.32 24.06
N ILE A 140 -4.91 3.55 24.36
CA ILE A 140 -4.25 4.77 23.91
C ILE A 140 -4.19 5.78 25.06
N VAL A 141 -3.00 6.33 25.28
CA VAL A 141 -2.76 7.46 26.18
C VAL A 141 -1.84 8.45 25.48
N ASP A 142 -2.23 9.72 25.40
CA ASP A 142 -1.41 10.78 24.78
C ASP A 142 -0.93 10.47 23.34
N ASN A 143 -1.82 9.84 22.57
CA ASN A 143 -1.58 9.26 21.22
C ASN A 143 -0.61 8.08 21.16
N LEU A 144 -0.02 7.64 22.28
CA LEU A 144 0.80 6.43 22.33
C LEU A 144 -0.08 5.19 22.51
N PRO A 145 0.20 4.09 21.78
CA PRO A 145 -0.45 2.83 22.04
C PRO A 145 0.10 2.23 23.36
N GLY A 146 -0.78 1.61 24.14
CA GLY A 146 -0.39 0.80 25.28
C GLY A 146 0.37 -0.41 24.79
N ALA A 147 1.58 -0.63 25.29
CA ALA A 147 2.45 -1.69 24.81
C ALA A 147 2.94 -2.57 25.94
N THR A 148 3.18 -3.84 25.61
CA THR A 148 3.94 -4.73 26.47
C THR A 148 5.41 -4.57 26.12
N SER A 149 6.24 -4.22 27.09
CA SER A 149 7.69 -4.10 26.84
C SER A 149 8.39 -5.43 27.00
N PHE A 150 9.31 -5.71 26.10
CA PHE A 150 10.22 -6.85 26.18
C PHE A 150 11.65 -6.35 26.27
N VAL A 151 12.51 -7.19 26.84
CA VAL A 151 13.95 -6.93 26.93
C VAL A 151 14.63 -8.03 26.11
N THR A 152 15.59 -7.66 25.28
CA THR A 152 16.37 -8.64 24.49
C THR A 152 17.07 -9.64 25.41
N VAL A 153 17.43 -10.81 24.87
CA VAL A 153 18.12 -11.86 25.64
C VAL A 153 19.41 -11.33 26.27
N ASP A 154 20.11 -10.44 25.55
CA ASP A 154 21.35 -9.79 26.00
C ASP A 154 21.13 -8.69 27.06
N LYS A 155 19.87 -8.38 27.40
CA LYS A 155 19.46 -7.30 28.32
C LYS A 155 19.92 -5.89 27.93
N THR A 156 20.36 -5.71 26.69
CA THR A 156 20.92 -4.47 26.18
C THR A 156 19.86 -3.50 25.65
N LYS A 157 18.76 -4.03 25.10
CA LYS A 157 17.71 -3.22 24.46
C LYS A 157 16.32 -3.60 24.97
N LYS A 158 15.51 -2.58 25.26
CA LYS A 158 14.08 -2.71 25.57
C LYS A 158 13.29 -2.32 24.33
N TYR A 159 12.34 -3.14 23.90
CA TYR A 159 11.45 -2.85 22.77
C TYR A 159 9.99 -3.03 23.18
N TYR A 160 9.08 -2.34 22.47
CA TYR A 160 7.67 -2.29 22.80
C TYR A 160 6.86 -2.99 21.72
N ALA A 161 6.07 -3.99 22.10
CA ALA A 161 5.03 -4.54 21.25
C ALA A 161 3.72 -3.81 21.54
N ALA A 162 3.16 -3.14 20.53
CA ALA A 162 1.90 -2.44 20.69
C ALA A 162 0.76 -3.43 21.01
N GLY A 163 -0.09 -3.01 21.95
CA GLY A 163 -1.15 -3.79 22.53
C GLY A 163 -0.71 -4.80 23.60
N PHE A 164 -1.69 -5.48 24.17
CA PHE A 164 -1.48 -6.60 25.09
C PHE A 164 -2.52 -7.69 24.83
N LYS A 165 -2.13 -8.97 24.94
CA LYS A 165 -3.04 -10.10 24.69
C LYS A 165 -4.20 -10.10 25.69
N LEU A 166 -5.36 -10.63 25.30
CA LEU A 166 -6.51 -10.80 26.21
C LEU A 166 -6.32 -11.94 27.20
N GLY A 167 -5.50 -12.93 26.85
CA GLY A 167 -5.28 -14.13 27.66
C GLY A 167 -4.18 -15.01 27.09
N TYR A 168 -4.07 -16.22 27.63
CA TYR A 168 -3.17 -17.26 27.12
C TYR A 168 -3.81 -18.64 27.27
N THR A 169 -3.27 -19.59 26.51
CA THR A 169 -3.69 -21.00 26.55
C THR A 169 -2.57 -21.87 27.07
N GLU A 170 -2.90 -22.85 27.89
CA GLU A 170 -1.94 -23.82 28.41
C GLU A 170 -2.47 -25.23 28.18
N VAL A 171 -1.60 -26.14 27.71
CA VAL A 171 -1.96 -27.55 27.55
C VAL A 171 -1.63 -28.26 28.84
N SER A 172 -2.63 -28.87 29.49
CA SER A 172 -2.40 -29.61 30.72
C SER A 172 -1.47 -30.80 30.46
N PRO A 173 -0.33 -30.91 31.17
CA PRO A 173 0.61 -32.01 30.99
C PRO A 173 0.01 -33.39 31.28
N ARG A 174 -1.06 -33.45 32.09
CA ARG A 174 -1.67 -34.70 32.56
C ARG A 174 -2.81 -35.18 31.68
N THR A 175 -3.61 -34.27 31.12
CA THR A 175 -4.84 -34.61 30.39
C THR A 175 -4.76 -34.32 28.90
N GLY A 176 -3.75 -33.58 28.45
CA GLY A 176 -3.65 -33.08 27.08
C GLY A 176 -4.75 -32.07 26.71
N LYS A 177 -5.61 -31.66 27.66
CA LYS A 177 -6.68 -30.69 27.42
C LYS A 177 -6.11 -29.27 27.42
N MET A 178 -6.62 -28.44 26.52
CA MET A 178 -6.31 -27.01 26.49
C MET A 178 -7.14 -26.26 27.54
N HIS A 179 -6.46 -25.53 28.41
CA HIS A 179 -7.03 -24.61 29.38
C HIS A 179 -6.85 -23.18 28.88
N TYR A 180 -7.89 -22.35 29.08
CA TYR A 180 -7.94 -20.97 28.61
C TYR A 180 -7.91 -20.04 29.82
N TYR A 181 -6.95 -19.13 29.86
CA TYR A 181 -6.81 -18.16 30.95
C TYR A 181 -7.03 -16.74 30.42
N LEU A 182 -7.79 -15.95 31.17
CA LEU A 182 -8.09 -14.57 30.83
C LEU A 182 -7.28 -13.61 31.72
N TYR A 183 -6.76 -12.54 31.13
CA TYR A 183 -6.19 -11.45 31.91
C TYR A 183 -7.29 -10.52 32.43
N ASN A 184 -7.37 -10.43 33.75
CA ASN A 184 -8.35 -9.62 34.47
C ASN A 184 -7.71 -8.53 35.34
N HIS A 185 -6.39 -8.55 35.51
CA HIS A 185 -5.63 -7.49 36.16
C HIS A 185 -4.71 -6.80 35.17
N HIS A 186 -4.72 -5.47 35.13
CA HIS A 186 -3.89 -4.68 34.22
C HIS A 186 -2.99 -3.72 35.01
N THR A 187 -1.68 -3.97 34.99
CA THR A 187 -0.70 -3.04 35.57
C THR A 187 -0.28 -2.04 34.51
N ILE A 188 -0.66 -0.77 34.70
CA ILE A 188 -0.36 0.34 33.82
C ILE A 188 0.86 1.06 34.35
N VAL A 189 1.88 1.25 33.50
CA VAL A 189 3.07 2.03 33.83
C VAL A 189 3.20 3.18 32.83
N ILE A 190 3.12 4.41 33.34
CA ILE A 190 3.31 5.62 32.55
C ILE A 190 4.73 6.12 32.76
N ARG A 191 5.52 6.11 31.69
CA ARG A 191 6.86 6.70 31.67
C ARG A 191 6.72 8.19 31.40
N TYR A 192 7.31 9.01 32.25
CA TYR A 192 7.22 10.46 32.12
C TYR A 192 8.57 11.14 32.34
N ARG A 193 8.63 12.40 31.93
CA ARG A 193 9.78 13.27 32.11
C ARG A 193 9.31 14.68 32.39
N SER A 194 10.15 15.49 33.03
CA SER A 194 9.90 16.93 33.19
C SER A 194 9.91 17.64 31.83
N ALA A 195 8.92 18.48 31.56
CA ALA A 195 8.82 19.21 30.30
C ALA A 195 10.04 20.14 30.10
N ALA A 196 10.46 20.38 28.86
CA ALA A 196 11.53 21.34 28.57
C ALA A 196 11.01 22.79 28.57
N GLY A 197 11.88 23.75 28.93
CA GLY A 197 11.59 25.19 28.90
C GLY A 197 10.63 25.67 30.00
N ARG A 198 9.89 26.76 29.73
CA ARG A 198 8.97 27.41 30.69
C ARG A 198 7.88 26.47 31.23
N ALA A 199 7.52 25.43 30.49
CA ALA A 199 6.59 24.40 30.94
C ALA A 199 7.18 23.56 32.09
N GLY A 200 8.46 23.18 31.97
CA GLY A 200 9.21 22.50 33.02
C GLY A 200 9.42 23.34 34.27
N GLU A 201 9.69 24.65 34.10
CA GLU A 201 9.80 25.59 35.21
C GLU A 201 8.50 25.69 36.03
N ARG A 202 7.34 25.46 35.38
CA ARG A 202 6.03 25.37 36.04
C ARG A 202 5.73 23.99 36.63
N GLY A 203 6.70 23.06 36.62
CA GLY A 203 6.57 21.70 37.11
C GLY A 203 5.72 20.78 36.22
N GLU A 204 5.48 21.15 34.96
CA GLU A 204 4.71 20.31 34.03
C GLU A 204 5.54 19.12 33.53
N ARG A 205 4.85 18.02 33.25
CA ARG A 205 5.43 16.73 32.89
C ARG A 205 4.91 16.27 31.54
N ILE A 206 5.72 15.53 30.80
CA ILE A 206 5.42 14.97 29.49
C ILE A 206 5.45 13.45 29.54
N ILE A 207 4.55 12.81 28.80
CA ILE A 207 4.48 11.34 28.71
C ILE A 207 5.37 10.87 27.56
N VAL A 208 6.30 9.97 27.88
CA VAL A 208 7.28 9.42 26.93
C VAL A 208 7.08 7.94 26.64
N GLY A 209 6.25 7.24 27.42
CA GLY A 209 5.96 5.83 27.17
C GLY A 209 4.72 5.34 27.91
N PHE A 210 4.02 4.39 27.32
CA PHE A 210 2.82 3.77 27.87
C PHE A 210 2.94 2.24 27.86
N GLU A 211 3.15 1.68 29.04
CA GLU A 211 3.34 0.25 29.28
C GLU A 211 2.07 -0.36 29.92
N VAL A 212 1.67 -1.56 29.46
CA VAL A 212 0.60 -2.34 30.07
C VAL A 212 1.07 -3.77 30.26
N TYR A 213 1.05 -4.25 31.51
CA TYR A 213 1.37 -5.63 31.88
C TYR A 213 0.12 -6.33 32.39
N PRO A 214 -0.53 -7.17 31.58
CA PRO A 214 -1.68 -7.93 32.01
C PRO A 214 -1.29 -9.14 32.87
N LYS A 215 -2.11 -9.46 33.86
CA LYS A 215 -1.99 -10.65 34.72
C LYS A 215 -3.33 -11.35 34.89
N SER A 216 -3.28 -12.67 35.04
CA SER A 216 -4.46 -13.52 35.22
C SER A 216 -4.54 -13.90 36.69
N ILE A 217 -5.55 -13.39 37.41
CA ILE A 217 -5.70 -13.53 38.85
C ILE A 217 -6.99 -14.31 39.13
N GLY A 218 -6.83 -15.59 39.46
CA GLY A 218 -7.91 -16.52 39.78
C GLY A 218 -8.64 -16.19 41.08
N SER A 219 -9.79 -16.85 41.29
CA SER A 219 -10.63 -16.70 42.49
C SER A 219 -10.01 -17.29 43.75
N ALA A 220 -8.98 -18.13 43.63
CA ALA A 220 -8.26 -18.70 44.76
C ALA A 220 -7.41 -17.66 45.52
N ASN A 221 -7.04 -16.55 44.85
CA ASN A 221 -6.26 -15.49 45.46
C ASN A 221 -7.09 -14.70 46.47
N ARG A 222 -6.51 -14.37 47.63
CA ARG A 222 -7.15 -13.52 48.64
C ARG A 222 -7.38 -12.11 48.08
N ARG A 223 -8.60 -11.62 48.22
CA ARG A 223 -9.00 -10.24 47.87
C ARG A 223 -9.39 -9.47 49.12
N ASP A 224 -9.10 -8.18 49.12
CA ASP A 224 -9.51 -7.26 50.18
C ASP A 224 -11.01 -6.93 50.10
N SER A 225 -11.49 -6.14 51.07
CA SER A 225 -12.88 -5.64 51.10
C SER A 225 -13.29 -4.78 49.90
N GLN A 226 -12.34 -4.23 49.16
CA GLN A 226 -12.55 -3.43 47.94
C GLN A 226 -12.49 -4.27 46.66
N GLY A 227 -12.23 -5.59 46.76
CA GLY A 227 -12.13 -6.54 45.64
C GLY A 227 -10.73 -6.66 45.03
N CYS A 228 -9.74 -6.00 45.63
CA CYS A 228 -8.36 -5.96 45.17
C CYS A 228 -7.55 -7.19 45.65
N PRO A 229 -6.77 -7.85 44.78
CA PRO A 229 -5.84 -8.90 45.21
C PRO A 229 -4.82 -8.36 46.23
N VAL A 230 -4.63 -9.09 47.33
CA VAL A 230 -3.72 -8.70 48.42
C VAL A 230 -2.26 -8.74 47.96
N ASP A 231 -1.90 -9.69 47.09
CA ASP A 231 -0.61 -9.76 46.43
C ASP A 231 -0.80 -9.90 44.91
N VAL A 232 -0.27 -8.93 44.16
CA VAL A 232 -0.32 -8.91 42.68
C VAL A 232 0.91 -9.60 42.09
N GLN A 233 1.98 -9.80 42.87
CA GLN A 233 3.21 -10.43 42.41
C GLN A 233 3.13 -11.95 42.50
N ASN A 234 2.64 -12.49 43.62
CA ASN A 234 2.47 -13.92 43.82
C ASN A 234 1.02 -14.32 43.61
N VAL A 235 0.74 -14.99 42.48
CA VAL A 235 -0.58 -15.45 42.11
C VAL A 235 -0.68 -16.95 42.40
N ASP A 236 -1.51 -17.32 43.38
CA ASP A 236 -1.74 -18.72 43.81
C ASP A 236 -2.44 -19.56 42.72
N GLY A 237 -3.17 -18.90 41.82
CA GLY A 237 -3.80 -19.53 40.66
C GLY A 237 -4.29 -18.52 39.62
N ALA A 238 -4.16 -18.86 38.34
CA ALA A 238 -4.64 -18.06 37.23
C ALA A 238 -6.17 -18.11 37.09
N PHE A 239 -6.76 -17.12 36.40
CA PHE A 239 -8.20 -17.06 36.16
C PHE A 239 -8.56 -17.89 34.93
N GLU A 240 -8.93 -19.15 35.17
CA GLU A 240 -9.36 -20.07 34.13
C GLU A 240 -10.80 -19.79 33.69
N LEU A 241 -11.02 -19.76 32.37
CA LEU A 241 -12.34 -19.67 31.73
C LEU A 241 -13.04 -21.02 31.75
N HIS A 242 -13.40 -21.51 32.93
CA HIS A 242 -14.11 -22.77 33.09
C HIS A 242 -15.27 -22.63 34.07
N MET A 243 -16.48 -23.01 33.62
CA MET A 243 -17.64 -23.15 34.50
C MET A 243 -17.67 -24.59 35.03
N ALA A 244 -17.57 -24.75 36.35
CA ALA A 244 -17.76 -26.05 36.96
C ALA A 244 -19.20 -26.52 36.74
N ALA A 245 -19.37 -27.71 36.17
CA ALA A 245 -20.68 -28.36 36.15
C ALA A 245 -21.10 -28.64 37.59
N ASN A 246 -22.27 -28.16 38.00
CA ASN A 246 -22.81 -28.41 39.34
C ASN A 246 -22.89 -29.92 39.57
N LYS A 247 -22.07 -30.44 40.49
CA LYS A 247 -22.15 -31.82 41.00
C LYS A 247 -23.34 -32.01 41.96
N SER A 248 -24.50 -31.46 41.63
CA SER A 248 -25.73 -31.57 42.42
C SER A 248 -26.85 -32.32 41.70
N ALA A 249 -26.62 -32.75 40.44
CA ALA A 249 -27.58 -33.55 39.67
C ALA A 249 -27.11 -35.01 39.44
N ALA A 250 -26.09 -35.48 40.15
CA ALA A 250 -25.51 -36.82 39.99
C ALA A 250 -26.07 -37.86 40.97
N ALA A 251 -27.31 -37.70 41.42
CA ALA A 251 -28.03 -38.69 42.22
C ALA A 251 -29.49 -38.81 41.74
N ALA A 252 -29.68 -39.26 40.50
CA ALA A 252 -30.95 -39.82 40.04
C ALA A 252 -30.64 -41.10 39.23
N PRO A 253 -31.41 -42.20 39.40
CA PRO A 253 -31.04 -43.50 38.83
C PRO A 253 -31.21 -43.50 37.31
N LYS A 254 -30.29 -44.20 36.63
CA LYS A 254 -30.32 -44.43 35.19
C LYS A 254 -31.50 -45.33 34.82
N HIS A 255 -32.39 -44.84 33.96
CA HIS A 255 -33.12 -45.68 33.01
C HIS A 255 -32.97 -45.10 31.60
N ALA A 256 -32.80 -46.03 30.65
CA ALA A 256 -32.43 -45.80 29.27
C ALA A 256 -33.63 -45.49 28.37
N ASP A 257 -33.29 -44.99 27.18
CA ASP A 257 -34.08 -44.83 25.95
C ASP A 257 -34.82 -43.50 25.74
N SER A 258 -34.16 -42.59 25.02
CA SER A 258 -34.62 -42.03 23.74
C SER A 258 -33.70 -40.89 23.31
N SER A 259 -33.27 -40.95 22.06
CA SER A 259 -32.68 -39.86 21.31
C SER A 259 -33.71 -38.78 21.07
N GLU A 260 -33.54 -37.60 21.64
CA GLU A 260 -33.99 -36.33 21.08
C GLU A 260 -33.40 -35.16 21.87
N ALA A 261 -33.20 -34.05 21.17
CA ALA A 261 -32.49 -32.87 21.61
C ALA A 261 -33.02 -32.32 22.95
N ALA A 262 -32.18 -32.34 23.98
CA ALA A 262 -32.33 -31.50 25.17
C ALA A 262 -31.22 -30.44 25.17
N LYS A 263 -31.36 -29.44 24.30
CA LYS A 263 -30.85 -28.10 24.58
C LYS A 263 -31.82 -27.51 25.58
N ASP A 264 -31.51 -27.65 26.86
CA ASP A 264 -31.82 -26.70 27.93
C ASP A 264 -31.31 -27.29 29.24
N VAL A 265 -31.09 -26.40 30.22
CA VAL A 265 -30.68 -26.65 31.62
C VAL A 265 -29.18 -26.43 31.93
N ALA A 266 -28.84 -25.18 32.26
CA ALA A 266 -28.47 -24.75 33.63
C ALA A 266 -27.80 -23.36 33.58
N GLY A 267 -28.51 -22.32 34.04
CA GLY A 267 -28.04 -20.94 34.10
C GLY A 267 -26.95 -20.69 35.15
N GLY A 268 -25.74 -21.19 34.91
CA GLY A 268 -24.55 -20.82 35.68
C GLY A 268 -23.95 -19.52 35.13
N THR A 269 -23.99 -18.44 35.91
CA THR A 269 -23.26 -17.20 35.61
C THR A 269 -21.89 -17.23 36.31
N MET A 270 -20.83 -16.87 35.60
CA MET A 270 -19.48 -16.72 36.17
C MET A 270 -19.17 -15.23 36.34
N THR A 271 -18.57 -14.84 37.47
CA THR A 271 -18.18 -13.45 37.71
C THR A 271 -16.68 -13.27 37.48
N ILE A 272 -16.31 -12.33 36.61
CA ILE A 272 -14.93 -11.93 36.32
C ILE A 272 -14.65 -10.61 37.06
N PRO A 273 -13.80 -10.62 38.10
CA PRO A 273 -13.38 -9.39 38.78
C PRO A 273 -12.24 -8.72 38.01
N TYR A 274 -12.48 -7.51 37.51
CA TYR A 274 -11.47 -6.69 36.84
C TYR A 274 -10.84 -5.69 37.80
N THR A 275 -9.52 -5.64 37.79
CA THR A 275 -8.72 -4.73 38.62
C THR A 275 -7.60 -4.11 37.79
N TYR A 276 -7.07 -2.98 38.24
CA TYR A 276 -5.93 -2.34 37.60
C TYR A 276 -5.00 -1.71 38.64
N ALA A 277 -3.75 -1.50 38.25
CA ALA A 277 -2.75 -0.77 39.02
C ALA A 277 -2.14 0.31 38.13
N VAL A 278 -1.72 1.43 38.71
CA VAL A 278 -1.13 2.56 37.99
C VAL A 278 0.16 2.96 38.67
N TYR A 279 1.24 3.03 37.90
CA TYR A 279 2.55 3.49 38.37
C TYR A 279 3.12 4.54 37.43
N PHE A 280 3.64 5.63 37.97
CA PHE A 280 4.36 6.66 37.25
C PHE A 280 5.85 6.50 37.48
N ARG A 281 6.62 6.31 36.39
CA ARG A 281 8.08 6.15 36.45
C ARG A 281 8.75 7.24 35.65
N GLU A 282 9.63 7.98 36.28
CA GLU A 282 10.42 9.00 35.59
C GLU A 282 11.47 8.32 34.70
N ASP A 283 11.59 8.77 33.46
CA ASP A 283 12.58 8.30 32.49
C ASP A 283 13.13 9.47 31.66
N ASN A 284 14.36 9.87 32.00
CA ASN A 284 15.05 10.97 31.34
C ASN A 284 15.89 10.54 30.13
N SER A 285 15.93 9.25 29.80
CA SER A 285 16.69 8.73 28.65
C SER A 285 16.02 9.01 27.30
N VAL A 286 14.70 9.24 27.31
CA VAL A 286 13.89 9.42 26.11
C VAL A 286 13.45 10.87 25.97
N GLU A 287 13.62 11.43 24.77
CA GLU A 287 13.08 12.74 24.41
C GLU A 287 11.65 12.59 23.87
N TRP A 288 10.81 13.62 24.06
CA TRP A 288 9.43 13.60 23.57
C TRP A 288 9.36 13.40 22.04
N SER A 289 10.29 13.98 21.28
CA SER A 289 10.38 13.84 19.83
C SER A 289 10.67 12.40 19.38
N ARG A 290 11.40 11.62 20.20
CA ARG A 290 11.83 10.24 19.93
C ARG A 290 10.99 9.17 20.64
N ARG A 291 9.92 9.56 21.34
CA ARG A 291 9.09 8.64 22.13
C ARG A 291 8.47 7.50 21.31
N TRP A 292 8.29 7.71 20.02
CA TRP A 292 7.78 6.69 19.10
C TRP A 292 8.85 5.67 18.66
N ASP A 293 10.13 6.00 18.75
CA ASP A 293 11.24 5.12 18.31
C ASP A 293 11.24 3.79 19.08
N LEU A 294 10.81 3.84 20.35
CA LEU A 294 10.63 2.68 21.23
C LEU A 294 9.65 1.62 20.68
N TYR A 295 8.67 2.07 19.88
CA TYR A 295 7.66 1.23 19.25
C TYR A 295 8.10 0.72 17.86
N PHE A 296 9.26 1.15 17.37
CA PHE A 296 9.79 0.80 16.04
C PHE A 296 11.07 -0.06 16.07
N VAL A 297 11.54 -0.48 17.25
CA VAL A 297 12.87 -1.11 17.46
C VAL A 297 13.09 -2.40 16.62
N ASN A 298 12.05 -3.17 16.31
CA ASN A 298 12.18 -4.36 15.44
C ASN A 298 12.58 -4.01 13.99
N GLN A 299 12.58 -2.73 13.60
CA GLN A 299 12.97 -2.28 12.25
C GLN A 299 14.45 -1.85 12.17
N GLU A 300 15.20 -1.70 13.28
CA GLU A 300 16.62 -1.32 13.23
C GLU A 300 17.50 -2.42 12.62
N GLU A 301 17.28 -3.69 13.00
CA GLU A 301 17.97 -4.84 12.39
C GLU A 301 17.58 -5.00 10.90
N SER A 302 16.37 -4.54 10.54
CA SER A 302 15.89 -4.52 9.16
C SER A 302 16.60 -3.48 8.28
N SER A 303 17.12 -2.37 8.84
CA SER A 303 17.73 -1.30 8.04
C SER A 303 18.89 -1.78 7.17
N ARG A 304 19.66 -2.78 7.64
CA ARG A 304 20.73 -3.40 6.83
C ARG A 304 20.15 -4.14 5.63
N ILE A 305 19.04 -4.85 5.81
CA ILE A 305 18.35 -5.59 4.76
C ILE A 305 17.77 -4.62 3.72
N HIS A 306 17.16 -3.51 4.16
CA HIS A 306 16.66 -2.46 3.27
C HIS A 306 17.78 -1.85 2.41
N TRP A 307 18.95 -1.57 2.98
CA TRP A 307 20.08 -1.06 2.21
C TRP A 307 20.60 -2.07 1.18
N LEU A 308 20.74 -3.34 1.56
CA LEU A 308 21.12 -4.42 0.64
C LEU A 308 20.11 -4.56 -0.52
N ALA A 309 18.82 -4.42 -0.24
CA ALA A 309 17.77 -4.44 -1.25
C ALA A 309 17.89 -3.29 -2.25
N ILE A 310 18.17 -2.07 -1.78
CA ILE A 310 18.39 -0.90 -2.64
C ILE A 310 19.61 -1.11 -3.53
N VAL A 311 20.73 -1.59 -2.99
CA VAL A 311 21.95 -1.84 -3.78
C VAL A 311 21.69 -2.87 -4.87
N ASN A 312 21.04 -3.99 -4.54
CA ASN A 312 20.67 -5.00 -5.53
C ASN A 312 19.76 -4.44 -6.63
N SER A 313 18.77 -3.63 -6.24
CA SER A 313 17.84 -2.97 -7.16
C SER A 313 18.56 -2.00 -8.11
N LEU A 314 19.52 -1.23 -7.60
CA LEU A 314 20.33 -0.31 -8.40
C LEU A 314 21.23 -1.04 -9.40
N ILE A 315 21.77 -2.21 -9.06
CA ILE A 315 22.56 -3.03 -9.98
C ILE A 315 21.69 -3.49 -11.16
N ILE A 316 20.50 -4.05 -10.88
CA ILE A 316 19.57 -4.51 -11.93
C ILE A 316 19.14 -3.34 -12.81
N CYS A 317 18.74 -2.21 -12.20
CA CYS A 317 18.37 -1.00 -12.93
C CYS A 317 19.53 -0.47 -13.79
N GLY A 318 20.74 -0.37 -13.25
CA GLY A 318 21.91 0.11 -13.99
C GLY A 318 22.27 -0.77 -15.20
N LEU A 319 22.11 -2.09 -15.10
CA LEU A 319 22.30 -3.00 -16.24
C LEU A 319 21.25 -2.75 -17.34
N LEU A 320 19.99 -2.51 -16.97
CA LEU A 320 18.91 -2.17 -17.90
C LEU A 320 19.13 -0.80 -18.55
N THR A 321 19.56 0.21 -17.78
CA THR A 321 19.95 1.51 -18.31
C THR A 321 21.04 1.37 -19.37
N GLY A 322 22.03 0.50 -19.14
CA GLY A 322 23.08 0.18 -20.11
C GLY A 322 22.52 -0.36 -21.43
N ILE A 323 21.56 -1.28 -21.38
CA ILE A 323 20.89 -1.85 -22.57
C ILE A 323 20.10 -0.75 -23.31
N VAL A 324 19.33 0.06 -22.60
CA VAL A 324 18.57 1.17 -23.20
C VAL A 324 19.51 2.19 -23.85
N MET A 325 20.61 2.53 -23.20
CA MET A 325 21.67 3.40 -23.73
C MET A 325 22.26 2.83 -25.02
N ILE A 326 22.51 1.52 -25.10
CA ILE A 326 22.98 0.88 -26.34
C ILE A 326 21.94 0.99 -27.45
N ILE A 327 20.65 0.77 -27.16
CA ILE A 327 19.56 0.92 -28.13
C ILE A 327 19.50 2.35 -28.66
N VAL A 328 19.53 3.35 -27.77
CA VAL A 328 19.52 4.77 -28.15
C VAL A 328 20.80 5.14 -28.92
N ALA A 329 21.98 4.71 -28.48
CA ALA A 329 23.23 4.98 -29.17
C ALA A 329 23.32 4.30 -30.55
N ARG A 330 22.73 3.11 -30.71
CA ARG A 330 22.64 2.42 -32.01
C ARG A 330 21.68 3.13 -32.94
N THR A 331 20.52 3.56 -32.46
CA THR A 331 19.54 4.31 -33.28
C THR A 331 20.11 5.65 -33.75
N VAL A 332 20.81 6.39 -32.86
CA VAL A 332 21.49 7.65 -33.23
C VAL A 332 22.65 7.43 -34.20
N ARG A 333 23.48 6.39 -34.00
CA ARG A 333 24.59 6.09 -34.92
C ARG A 333 24.11 5.68 -36.30
N SER A 334 23.04 4.87 -36.38
CA SER A 334 22.39 4.52 -37.64
C SER A 334 21.84 5.76 -38.37
N ASP A 335 21.39 6.77 -37.64
CA ASP A 335 20.94 8.05 -38.19
C ASP A 335 22.12 8.86 -38.76
N ILE A 336 23.23 9.00 -38.01
CA ILE A 336 24.43 9.73 -38.48
C ILE A 336 25.02 9.09 -39.75
N LYS A 337 25.12 7.76 -39.82
CA LYS A 337 25.59 7.05 -41.03
C LYS A 337 24.68 7.40 -42.22
N GLY A 338 23.36 7.35 -42.03
CA GLY A 338 22.39 7.77 -43.05
C GLY A 338 22.52 9.23 -43.49
N TYR A 339 22.83 10.17 -42.58
CA TYR A 339 23.12 11.56 -42.95
C TYR A 339 24.39 11.69 -43.78
N MET A 340 25.44 10.94 -43.46
CA MET A 340 26.70 10.96 -44.21
C MET A 340 26.52 10.36 -45.60
N ASP A 341 25.74 9.28 -45.72
CA ASP A 341 25.45 8.63 -46.99
C ASP A 341 24.55 9.50 -47.89
N ALA A 342 23.50 10.11 -47.34
CA ALA A 342 22.65 11.05 -48.09
C ALA A 342 23.42 12.32 -48.52
N ALA A 343 24.30 12.85 -47.67
CA ALA A 343 25.17 13.98 -48.02
C ALA A 343 26.22 13.60 -49.09
N ALA A 344 26.68 12.35 -49.11
CA ALA A 344 27.57 11.84 -50.14
C ALA A 344 26.88 11.68 -51.50
N GLU A 345 25.60 11.28 -51.53
CA GLU A 345 24.81 11.21 -52.76
C GLU A 345 24.48 12.60 -53.33
N ASP A 346 24.11 13.58 -52.50
CA ASP A 346 23.86 14.97 -52.95
C ASP A 346 25.14 15.69 -53.39
N GLY A 347 26.31 15.27 -52.89
CA GLY A 347 27.63 15.75 -53.35
C GLY A 347 28.09 15.16 -54.70
N GLY A 348 27.44 14.09 -55.18
CA GLY A 348 27.88 13.29 -56.34
C GLY A 348 27.38 13.75 -57.72
N LEU A 349 26.54 14.79 -57.81
CA LEU A 349 25.91 15.23 -59.06
C LEU A 349 26.74 16.25 -59.86
N ARG A 350 27.99 15.93 -60.21
CA ARG A 350 28.68 16.63 -61.32
C ARG A 350 29.86 15.89 -61.95
N SER A 351 29.62 14.81 -62.68
CA SER A 351 30.51 14.43 -63.80
C SER A 351 29.78 13.59 -64.86
N LYS A 352 29.16 14.26 -65.83
CA LYS A 352 28.82 13.64 -67.12
C LYS A 352 30.07 13.70 -68.01
N ARG A 353 30.64 12.55 -68.36
CA ARG A 353 31.56 12.44 -69.51
C ARG A 353 31.01 11.43 -70.53
N LYS A 354 30.92 11.92 -71.77
CA LYS A 354 30.37 11.29 -72.97
C LYS A 354 31.06 9.97 -73.35
N GLN A 355 30.23 9.08 -73.90
CA GLN A 355 30.50 7.82 -74.65
C GLN A 355 31.52 7.99 -75.81
N PRO A 356 32.10 6.90 -76.37
CA PRO A 356 31.40 6.21 -77.47
C PRO A 356 31.56 4.66 -77.60
N SER A 357 30.48 4.07 -78.14
CA SER A 357 30.26 2.85 -78.94
C SER A 357 31.31 1.72 -79.06
N GLY A 358 30.83 0.46 -78.99
CA GLY A 358 31.46 -0.65 -79.72
C GLY A 358 31.04 -2.10 -79.38
N LYS A 359 30.09 -2.63 -80.17
CA LYS A 359 29.88 -4.05 -80.59
C LYS A 359 29.48 -5.18 -79.61
N ARG A 360 28.39 -5.85 -80.03
CA ARG A 360 27.84 -7.16 -79.61
C ARG A 360 28.74 -8.34 -80.03
N THR A 361 28.78 -9.43 -79.26
CA THR A 361 28.23 -10.79 -79.56
C THR A 361 28.76 -11.89 -78.59
N PRO A 362 28.11 -13.06 -78.48
CA PRO A 362 27.97 -13.84 -77.24
C PRO A 362 28.57 -15.28 -77.27
N GLY A 363 28.62 -15.92 -76.10
CA GLY A 363 29.01 -17.33 -75.88
C GLY A 363 29.82 -17.43 -74.58
N GLU A 364 29.76 -18.45 -73.72
CA GLU A 364 29.27 -19.82 -73.85
C GLU A 364 29.17 -20.44 -72.42
N LYS A 365 28.54 -21.61 -72.32
CA LYS A 365 28.17 -22.34 -71.09
C LYS A 365 29.32 -23.17 -70.47
N LYS A 366 29.06 -23.61 -69.22
CA LYS A 366 29.58 -24.80 -68.48
C LYS A 366 30.95 -24.63 -67.81
N ALA A 367 31.32 -25.39 -66.78
CA ALA A 367 30.65 -26.14 -65.71
C ALA A 367 31.79 -26.65 -64.80
N ALA A 368 31.52 -26.78 -63.50
CA ALA A 368 32.04 -27.76 -62.54
C ALA A 368 33.53 -28.23 -62.57
N GLY A 369 34.18 -28.18 -61.39
CA GLY A 369 34.96 -29.31 -60.87
C GLY A 369 36.36 -29.06 -60.28
N LEU A 370 36.44 -29.11 -58.94
CA LEU A 370 37.42 -29.80 -58.05
C LEU A 370 38.97 -29.68 -58.22
N LEU A 371 39.61 -29.29 -57.09
CA LEU A 371 40.86 -29.78 -56.44
C LEU A 371 42.17 -29.76 -57.27
N GLU A 372 43.38 -29.41 -56.80
CA GLU A 372 44.00 -29.01 -55.53
C GLU A 372 45.43 -28.51 -55.88
N GLN A 373 46.03 -27.70 -55.01
CA GLN A 373 47.46 -27.72 -54.64
C GLN A 373 48.48 -26.76 -55.29
N ALA A 374 48.92 -25.84 -54.41
CA ALA A 374 50.28 -25.38 -54.13
C ALA A 374 51.02 -24.43 -55.11
N GLY A 375 51.41 -23.28 -54.55
CA GLY A 375 52.48 -22.42 -55.06
C GLY A 375 52.51 -21.08 -54.34
N ALA A 376 53.58 -20.84 -53.58
CA ALA A 376 53.81 -19.68 -52.71
C ALA A 376 54.01 -18.33 -53.46
N GLY A 377 53.78 -17.21 -52.77
CA GLY A 377 54.27 -15.89 -53.18
C GLY A 377 53.46 -14.73 -52.57
N ASP A 378 54.11 -13.95 -51.70
CA ASP A 378 53.65 -12.72 -51.05
C ASP A 378 53.01 -11.69 -52.00
N ASP A 379 51.93 -11.01 -51.57
CA ASP A 379 51.97 -9.63 -51.05
C ASP A 379 50.57 -8.97 -51.05
N ALA A 380 50.28 -8.32 -49.92
CA ALA A 380 49.38 -7.16 -49.74
C ALA A 380 47.97 -7.15 -50.36
N THR A 381 46.95 -7.37 -49.51
CA THR A 381 45.88 -6.37 -49.22
C THR A 381 45.11 -6.82 -47.98
N LYS A 382 45.35 -6.14 -46.84
CA LYS A 382 44.34 -5.95 -45.79
C LYS A 382 43.28 -5.04 -46.40
N ASP A 383 42.03 -5.49 -46.49
CA ASP A 383 40.79 -4.71 -46.48
C ASP A 383 39.64 -5.62 -46.97
N ALA A 384 39.15 -6.52 -46.10
CA ALA A 384 37.95 -7.32 -46.41
C ALA A 384 37.12 -7.80 -45.20
N ASP A 385 37.50 -7.48 -43.96
CA ASP A 385 36.75 -7.94 -42.77
C ASP A 385 35.79 -6.89 -42.17
N ALA A 386 35.51 -5.80 -42.87
CA ALA A 386 34.62 -4.74 -42.38
C ALA A 386 33.23 -4.70 -43.05
N SER A 387 32.93 -5.58 -44.02
CA SER A 387 31.66 -5.52 -44.78
C SER A 387 30.67 -6.65 -44.45
N SER A 388 31.11 -7.81 -43.94
CA SER A 388 30.21 -8.93 -43.68
C SER A 388 29.40 -8.79 -42.39
N ASP A 389 29.97 -8.18 -41.35
CA ASP A 389 29.24 -7.90 -40.10
C ASP A 389 28.28 -6.70 -40.25
N ASP A 390 28.57 -5.77 -41.16
CA ASP A 390 27.71 -4.61 -41.45
C ASP A 390 26.51 -5.00 -42.34
N GLU A 391 26.67 -5.87 -43.35
CA GLU A 391 25.55 -6.37 -44.17
C GLU A 391 24.57 -7.25 -43.37
N ALA A 392 25.06 -8.10 -42.45
CA ALA A 392 24.19 -8.89 -41.57
C ALA A 392 23.43 -8.05 -40.52
N LEU A 393 23.86 -6.80 -40.30
CA LEU A 393 23.23 -5.85 -39.37
C LEU A 393 22.31 -4.84 -40.07
N GLU A 394 22.46 -4.57 -41.36
CA GLU A 394 21.60 -3.66 -42.12
C GLU A 394 20.20 -4.25 -42.39
N ASP A 395 20.07 -5.59 -42.44
CA ASP A 395 18.78 -6.32 -42.45
C ASP A 395 17.96 -6.18 -41.14
N VAL A 396 18.49 -5.53 -40.10
CA VAL A 396 17.93 -5.53 -38.72
C VAL A 396 17.00 -4.34 -38.40
N THR A 397 16.80 -3.36 -39.30
CA THR A 397 15.99 -2.17 -38.95
C THR A 397 14.50 -2.25 -39.32
N GLY A 398 13.85 -3.40 -39.06
CA GLY A 398 12.41 -3.61 -39.30
C GLY A 398 11.49 -2.56 -38.67
N TRP A 399 11.95 -1.84 -37.63
CA TRP A 399 11.22 -0.74 -37.03
C TRP A 399 11.13 0.50 -37.96
N LYS A 400 12.13 0.81 -38.78
CA LYS A 400 12.09 1.98 -39.70
C LYS A 400 10.97 1.83 -40.74
N LEU A 401 10.66 0.59 -41.13
CA LEU A 401 9.59 0.26 -42.08
C LEU A 401 8.19 0.58 -41.54
N LEU A 402 8.03 0.74 -40.22
CA LEU A 402 6.74 0.99 -39.58
C LEU A 402 6.39 2.48 -39.44
N HIS A 403 7.19 3.40 -39.99
CA HIS A 403 6.97 4.84 -39.85
C HIS A 403 5.55 5.29 -40.23
N ALA A 404 4.92 4.63 -41.21
CA ALA A 404 3.57 4.92 -41.68
C ALA A 404 2.45 4.22 -40.89
N ASP A 405 2.74 3.29 -39.97
CA ASP A 405 1.73 2.51 -39.24
C ASP A 405 1.82 2.61 -37.72
N VAL A 406 2.93 3.13 -37.18
CA VAL A 406 3.21 3.08 -35.74
C VAL A 406 2.25 3.90 -34.86
N PHE A 407 1.67 4.99 -35.40
CA PHE A 407 0.73 5.86 -34.68
C PHE A 407 -0.75 5.54 -34.97
N ARG A 408 -1.03 4.36 -35.54
CA ARG A 408 -2.41 3.92 -35.81
C ARG A 408 -3.21 3.80 -34.51
N THR A 409 -4.48 4.17 -34.56
CA THR A 409 -5.40 4.05 -33.42
C THR A 409 -5.48 2.60 -32.93
N PRO A 410 -5.27 2.33 -31.63
CA PRO A 410 -5.28 0.96 -31.12
C PRO A 410 -6.68 0.37 -31.11
N ARG A 411 -6.74 -0.97 -31.20
CA ARG A 411 -7.98 -1.72 -30.98
C ARG A 411 -8.55 -1.36 -29.60
N ARG A 412 -9.82 -0.93 -29.54
CA ARG A 412 -10.47 -0.47 -28.28
C ARG A 412 -9.75 0.70 -27.59
N GLY A 413 -9.20 1.66 -28.34
CA GLY A 413 -8.58 2.88 -27.79
C GLY A 413 -9.46 3.67 -26.83
N ASN A 414 -10.79 3.58 -26.99
CA ASN A 414 -11.79 4.18 -26.09
C ASN A 414 -11.70 3.69 -24.63
N LEU A 415 -11.14 2.49 -24.38
CA LEU A 415 -10.93 1.96 -23.03
C LEU A 415 -9.51 2.24 -22.52
N LEU A 416 -8.52 2.27 -23.41
CA LEU A 416 -7.13 2.55 -23.05
C LEU A 416 -6.98 3.95 -22.45
N ALA A 417 -7.64 4.95 -23.05
CA ALA A 417 -7.59 6.33 -22.56
C ALA A 417 -8.11 6.49 -21.09
N PRO A 418 -9.30 5.99 -20.73
CA PRO A 418 -9.77 5.97 -19.33
C PRO A 418 -8.88 5.20 -18.37
N VAL A 419 -8.29 4.08 -18.81
CA VAL A 419 -7.40 3.24 -17.99
C VAL A 419 -6.09 3.97 -17.69
N VAL A 420 -5.49 4.61 -18.70
CA VAL A 420 -4.30 5.48 -18.55
C VAL A 420 -4.63 6.69 -17.66
N GLY A 421 -5.79 7.32 -17.84
CA GLY A 421 -6.24 8.40 -16.96
C GLY A 421 -6.39 7.95 -15.50
N SER A 422 -6.96 6.77 -15.26
CA SER A 422 -7.09 6.20 -13.92
C SER A 422 -5.73 5.91 -13.29
N GLY A 423 -4.77 5.37 -14.06
CA GLY A 423 -3.42 5.15 -13.57
C GLY A 423 -2.65 6.45 -13.29
N MET A 424 -2.88 7.52 -14.07
CA MET A 424 -2.34 8.85 -13.76
C MET A 424 -2.89 9.38 -12.42
N GLN A 425 -4.18 9.19 -12.17
CA GLN A 425 -4.79 9.56 -10.89
C GLN A 425 -4.09 8.87 -9.71
N LEU A 426 -3.89 7.56 -9.83
CA LEU A 426 -3.24 6.73 -8.82
C LEU A 426 -1.77 7.10 -8.65
N MET A 427 -1.07 7.43 -9.74
CA MET A 427 0.32 7.87 -9.71
C MET A 427 0.48 9.19 -8.95
N PHE A 428 -0.38 10.20 -9.20
CA PHE A 428 -0.33 11.46 -8.45
C PHE A 428 -0.65 11.26 -6.97
N MET A 429 -1.64 10.42 -6.66
CA MET A 429 -1.99 10.06 -5.28
C MET A 429 -0.81 9.35 -4.59
N ALA A 430 -0.23 8.33 -5.21
CA ALA A 430 0.87 7.54 -4.64
C ALA A 430 2.14 8.38 -4.47
N ALA A 431 2.53 9.15 -5.48
CA ALA A 431 3.69 10.05 -5.40
C ALA A 431 3.50 11.13 -4.32
N GLY A 432 2.30 11.72 -4.22
CA GLY A 432 1.98 12.68 -3.17
C GLY A 432 2.05 12.08 -1.77
N LEU A 433 1.48 10.89 -1.57
CA LEU A 433 1.55 10.17 -0.29
C LEU A 433 2.99 9.83 0.10
N VAL A 434 3.76 9.24 -0.83
CA VAL A 434 5.15 8.87 -0.59
C VAL A 434 6.00 10.11 -0.28
N LEU A 435 5.81 11.21 -0.99
CA LEU A 435 6.52 12.47 -0.75
C LEU A 435 6.17 13.06 0.62
N LEU A 436 4.89 13.17 0.97
CA LEU A 436 4.46 13.71 2.27
C LEU A 436 4.90 12.83 3.43
N SER A 437 4.91 11.50 3.25
CA SER A 437 5.45 10.57 4.23
C SER A 437 6.97 10.68 4.36
N ALA A 438 7.72 10.79 3.26
CA ALA A 438 9.17 10.94 3.27
C ALA A 438 9.62 12.28 3.89
N LEU A 439 8.83 13.34 3.74
CA LEU A 439 9.05 14.63 4.42
C LEU A 439 8.67 14.61 5.91
N GLY A 440 8.10 13.50 6.42
CA GLY A 440 7.70 13.35 7.83
C GLY A 440 6.38 14.03 8.21
N VAL A 441 5.63 14.56 7.23
CA VAL A 441 4.30 15.17 7.47
C VAL A 441 3.30 14.10 7.92
N LEU A 442 3.32 12.93 7.26
CA LEU A 442 2.49 11.77 7.60
C LEU A 442 3.21 10.85 8.61
N ASN A 443 3.57 11.42 9.76
CA ASN A 443 4.16 10.66 10.86
C ASN A 443 3.12 9.68 11.45
N PRO A 444 3.52 8.44 11.86
CA PRO A 444 2.64 7.49 12.56
C PRO A 444 1.81 8.06 13.72
N SER A 445 2.32 9.11 14.38
CA SER A 445 1.63 9.84 15.43
C SER A 445 0.34 10.53 14.96
N PHE A 446 0.22 10.85 13.66
CA PHE A 446 -1.03 11.31 13.05
C PHE A 446 -1.88 10.11 12.62
N ARG A 447 -2.59 9.54 13.61
CA ARG A 447 -3.45 8.37 13.42
C ARG A 447 -4.51 8.60 12.33
N GLY A 448 -4.62 7.65 11.40
CA GLY A 448 -5.55 7.73 10.26
C GLY A 448 -5.17 8.78 9.21
N GLY A 449 -4.07 9.52 9.40
CA GLY A 449 -3.63 10.58 8.50
C GLY A 449 -3.31 10.08 7.10
N PHE A 450 -2.56 8.97 7.00
CA PHE A 450 -2.18 8.37 5.72
C PHE A 450 -3.39 8.06 4.82
N ILE A 451 -4.45 7.45 5.39
CA ILE A 451 -5.67 7.11 4.64
C ILE A 451 -6.47 8.37 4.32
N SER A 452 -6.65 9.29 5.29
CA SER A 452 -7.40 10.53 5.08
C SER A 452 -6.81 11.40 3.98
N VAL A 453 -5.49 11.64 4.04
CA VAL A 453 -4.75 12.42 3.04
C VAL A 453 -4.72 11.68 1.71
N GLY A 454 -4.62 10.34 1.72
CA GLY A 454 -4.70 9.53 0.51
C GLY A 454 -6.02 9.68 -0.24
N VAL A 455 -7.16 9.64 0.47
CA VAL A 455 -8.49 9.88 -0.12
C VAL A 455 -8.59 11.32 -0.65
N GLY A 456 -8.09 12.31 0.10
CA GLY A 456 -8.08 13.70 -0.36
C GLY A 456 -7.25 13.91 -1.63
N LEU A 457 -6.03 13.35 -1.67
CA LEU A 457 -5.16 13.39 -2.85
C LEU A 457 -5.76 12.64 -4.03
N PHE A 458 -6.42 11.50 -3.79
CA PHE A 458 -7.13 10.77 -4.84
C PHE A 458 -8.23 11.61 -5.47
N VAL A 459 -9.01 12.34 -4.66
CA VAL A 459 -10.07 13.22 -5.15
C VAL A 459 -9.50 14.40 -5.93
N PHE A 460 -8.44 15.03 -5.43
CA PHE A 460 -7.79 16.11 -6.16
C PHE A 460 -7.16 15.63 -7.48
N ALA A 461 -6.59 14.42 -7.47
CA ALA A 461 -5.96 13.82 -8.64
C ALA A 461 -6.94 13.50 -9.77
N GLY A 462 -8.26 13.54 -9.51
CA GLY A 462 -9.29 13.44 -10.56
C GLY A 462 -9.12 14.44 -11.70
N LEU A 463 -8.63 15.65 -11.41
CA LEU A 463 -8.34 16.66 -12.43
C LEU A 463 -7.30 16.16 -13.44
N PHE A 464 -6.20 15.59 -12.95
CA PHE A 464 -5.14 15.05 -13.81
C PHE A 464 -5.62 13.80 -14.56
N SER A 465 -6.46 12.98 -13.93
CA SER A 465 -7.07 11.82 -14.57
C SER A 465 -7.84 12.20 -15.84
N GLY A 466 -8.74 13.18 -15.72
CA GLY A 466 -9.52 13.69 -16.84
C GLY A 466 -8.65 14.31 -17.92
N TYR A 467 -7.63 15.08 -17.53
CA TYR A 467 -6.71 15.74 -18.45
C TYR A 467 -5.95 14.75 -19.34
N TYR A 468 -5.29 13.75 -18.75
CA TYR A 468 -4.52 12.75 -19.51
C TYR A 468 -5.44 11.84 -20.32
N SER A 469 -6.54 11.36 -19.74
CA SER A 469 -7.53 10.53 -20.46
C SER A 469 -8.05 11.24 -21.71
N ALA A 470 -8.45 12.50 -21.60
CA ALA A 470 -9.02 13.24 -22.71
C ALA A 470 -8.00 13.55 -23.83
N ARG A 471 -6.73 13.81 -23.48
CA ARG A 471 -5.69 14.01 -24.49
C ARG A 471 -5.37 12.73 -25.24
N VAL A 472 -5.19 11.61 -24.52
CA VAL A 472 -4.96 10.30 -25.16
C VAL A 472 -6.14 9.92 -26.05
N PHE A 473 -7.38 10.14 -25.58
CA PHE A 473 -8.59 9.89 -26.35
C PHE A 473 -8.67 10.73 -27.63
N LYS A 474 -8.29 12.01 -27.55
CA LYS A 474 -8.23 12.91 -28.71
C LYS A 474 -7.14 12.50 -29.70
N SER A 475 -6.01 11.98 -29.23
CA SER A 475 -4.95 11.42 -30.08
C SER A 475 -5.38 10.15 -30.82
N PHE A 476 -6.48 9.51 -30.42
CA PHE A 476 -7.09 8.37 -31.10
C PHE A 476 -8.29 8.75 -31.98
N ASP A 477 -8.41 10.02 -32.37
CA ASP A 477 -9.54 10.57 -33.14
C ASP A 477 -10.92 10.43 -32.46
N GLY A 478 -10.93 10.31 -31.13
CA GLY A 478 -12.16 10.25 -30.34
C GLY A 478 -12.93 11.58 -30.34
N ARG A 479 -14.22 11.56 -30.69
CA ARG A 479 -15.08 12.75 -30.78
C ARG A 479 -15.80 13.08 -29.45
N ASP A 480 -16.34 12.07 -28.77
CA ASP A 480 -17.21 12.25 -27.60
C ASP A 480 -16.44 12.30 -26.28
N TYR A 481 -15.77 13.42 -26.01
CA TYR A 481 -14.97 13.60 -24.80
C TYR A 481 -15.77 13.45 -23.50
N ARG A 482 -17.07 13.79 -23.50
CA ARG A 482 -17.95 13.68 -22.32
C ARG A 482 -18.19 12.23 -21.92
N ALA A 483 -18.44 11.35 -22.89
CA ALA A 483 -18.62 9.92 -22.63
C ALA A 483 -17.32 9.31 -22.10
N ASN A 484 -16.17 9.66 -22.71
CA ASN A 484 -14.85 9.23 -22.23
C ASN A 484 -14.57 9.70 -20.80
N ALA A 485 -14.91 10.95 -20.47
CA ALA A 485 -14.74 11.51 -19.13
C ALA A 485 -15.59 10.77 -18.08
N LEU A 486 -16.85 10.45 -18.40
CA LEU A 486 -17.73 9.68 -17.52
C LEU A 486 -17.21 8.27 -17.29
N VAL A 487 -16.73 7.58 -18.33
CA VAL A 487 -16.09 6.25 -18.18
C VAL A 487 -14.85 6.37 -17.30
N THR A 488 -14.03 7.40 -17.48
CA THR A 488 -12.83 7.64 -16.65
C THR A 488 -13.20 7.86 -15.18
N ALA A 489 -14.25 8.65 -14.91
CA ALA A 489 -14.67 8.98 -13.55
C ALA A 489 -15.38 7.82 -12.82
N LEU A 490 -15.98 6.89 -13.56
CA LEU A 490 -16.81 5.82 -12.99
C LEU A 490 -16.13 4.45 -12.98
N LEU A 491 -15.25 4.14 -13.93
CA LEU A 491 -14.72 2.79 -14.12
C LEU A 491 -13.92 2.30 -12.91
N PHE A 492 -12.77 2.92 -12.61
CA PHE A 492 -11.93 2.48 -11.50
C PHE A 492 -12.56 2.78 -10.13
N PRO A 493 -13.01 4.02 -9.82
CA PRO A 493 -13.62 4.32 -8.53
C PRO A 493 -14.89 3.50 -8.26
N GLY A 494 -15.71 3.26 -9.28
CA GLY A 494 -16.95 2.49 -9.14
C GLY A 494 -16.71 1.01 -8.92
N LEU A 495 -15.74 0.40 -9.63
CA LEU A 495 -15.34 -0.99 -9.38
C LEU A 495 -14.74 -1.15 -7.98
N ALA A 496 -13.87 -0.22 -7.55
CA ALA A 496 -13.28 -0.24 -6.22
C ALA A 496 -14.33 -0.07 -5.12
N PHE A 497 -15.24 0.90 -5.26
CA PHE A 497 -16.35 1.10 -4.32
C PHE A 497 -17.29 -0.11 -4.28
N GLY A 498 -17.63 -0.68 -5.43
CA GLY A 498 -18.47 -1.88 -5.52
C GLY A 498 -17.86 -3.08 -4.80
N LEU A 499 -16.56 -3.32 -5.02
CA LEU A 499 -15.83 -4.39 -4.30
C LEU A 499 -15.81 -4.15 -2.79
N VAL A 500 -15.43 -2.94 -2.35
CA VAL A 500 -15.39 -2.59 -0.92
C VAL A 500 -16.79 -2.69 -0.30
N PHE A 501 -17.84 -2.27 -1.00
CA PHE A 501 -19.21 -2.37 -0.54
C PHE A 501 -19.62 -3.83 -0.32
N VAL A 502 -19.34 -4.73 -1.27
CA VAL A 502 -19.63 -6.16 -1.13
C VAL A 502 -18.86 -6.75 0.05
N LEU A 503 -17.56 -6.46 0.18
CA LEU A 503 -16.77 -6.93 1.32
C LEU A 503 -17.33 -6.39 2.65
N ASN A 504 -17.78 -5.14 2.67
CA ASN A 504 -18.36 -4.51 3.84
C ASN A 504 -19.63 -5.24 4.32
N LEU A 505 -20.45 -5.81 3.42
CA LEU A 505 -21.63 -6.61 3.80
C LEU A 505 -21.23 -7.85 4.61
N PHE A 506 -20.15 -8.55 4.22
CA PHE A 506 -19.66 -9.72 4.96
C PHE A 506 -19.07 -9.33 6.32
N VAL A 507 -18.34 -8.22 6.37
CA VAL A 507 -17.75 -7.71 7.63
C VAL A 507 -18.85 -7.24 8.59
N TRP A 508 -19.89 -6.61 8.06
CA TRP A 508 -21.06 -6.18 8.82
C TRP A 508 -21.84 -7.37 9.38
N ALA A 509 -22.03 -8.44 8.59
CA ALA A 509 -22.66 -9.68 9.04
C ALA A 509 -21.92 -10.36 10.20
N GLN A 510 -20.60 -10.13 10.32
CA GLN A 510 -19.77 -10.63 11.43
C GLN A 510 -19.69 -9.68 12.63
N ALA A 511 -20.44 -8.56 12.62
CA ALA A 511 -20.40 -7.52 13.65
C ALA A 511 -18.98 -6.99 13.96
N SER A 512 -18.11 -6.98 12.94
CA SER A 512 -16.70 -6.54 13.06
C SER A 512 -16.60 -5.01 13.09
N SER A 513 -15.67 -4.48 13.87
CA SER A 513 -15.40 -3.02 13.94
C SER A 513 -14.77 -2.47 12.66
N THR A 514 -14.19 -3.33 11.83
CA THR A 514 -13.72 -2.97 10.48
C THR A 514 -14.87 -2.65 9.52
N ALA A 515 -16.13 -2.92 9.88
CA ALA A 515 -17.27 -2.52 9.08
C ALA A 515 -17.34 -0.99 9.00
N ILE A 516 -17.34 -0.48 7.77
CA ILE A 516 -17.53 0.93 7.47
C ILE A 516 -18.99 1.28 7.78
N PRO A 517 -19.25 2.28 8.65
CA PRO A 517 -20.60 2.72 8.95
C PRO A 517 -21.34 3.20 7.69
N PHE A 518 -22.66 2.99 7.65
CA PHE A 518 -23.48 3.44 6.53
C PHE A 518 -23.32 4.94 6.21
N GLY A 519 -23.26 5.79 7.24
CA GLY A 519 -23.04 7.23 7.06
C GLY A 519 -21.73 7.56 6.35
N THR A 520 -20.65 6.84 6.65
CA THR A 520 -19.35 7.02 5.97
C THR A 520 -19.41 6.57 4.51
N LEU A 521 -20.13 5.48 4.20
CA LEU A 521 -20.35 5.06 2.81
C LEU A 521 -21.08 6.16 2.01
N VAL A 522 -22.13 6.76 2.57
CA VAL A 522 -22.85 7.87 1.93
C VAL A 522 -21.92 9.07 1.69
N VAL A 523 -21.10 9.45 2.68
CA VAL A 523 -20.11 10.53 2.53
C VAL A 523 -19.10 10.20 1.43
N MET A 524 -18.60 8.97 1.35
CA MET A 524 -17.69 8.55 0.28
C MET A 524 -18.36 8.61 -1.11
N THR A 525 -19.62 8.19 -1.22
CA THR A 525 -20.37 8.30 -2.47
C THR A 525 -20.61 9.75 -2.88
N LEU A 526 -20.94 10.64 -1.94
CA LEU A 526 -21.09 12.07 -2.20
C LEU A 526 -19.76 12.72 -2.60
N LEU A 527 -18.66 12.40 -1.92
CA LEU A 527 -17.32 12.85 -2.29
C LEU A 527 -16.95 12.40 -3.72
N TRP A 528 -17.31 11.17 -4.09
CA TRP A 528 -17.08 10.65 -5.43
C TRP A 528 -17.96 11.31 -6.49
N LEU A 529 -19.28 11.38 -6.30
CA LEU A 529 -20.20 11.87 -7.34
C LEU A 529 -20.27 13.40 -7.41
N CYS A 530 -20.19 14.10 -6.28
CA CYS A 530 -20.36 15.56 -6.23
C CYS A 530 -19.06 16.34 -6.37
N ILE A 531 -17.91 15.73 -6.07
CA ILE A 531 -16.60 16.41 -6.14
C ILE A 531 -15.73 15.76 -7.21
N GLN A 532 -15.42 14.47 -7.07
CA GLN A 532 -14.50 13.79 -8.00
C GLN A 532 -14.99 13.79 -9.45
N VAL A 533 -16.25 13.44 -9.72
CA VAL A 533 -16.78 13.40 -11.11
C VAL A 533 -16.70 14.77 -11.80
N PRO A 534 -17.16 15.89 -11.20
CA PRO A 534 -16.95 17.23 -11.77
C PRO A 534 -15.49 17.60 -11.99
N LEU A 535 -14.58 17.23 -11.08
CA LEU A 535 -13.14 17.49 -11.26
C LEU A 535 -12.58 16.75 -12.48
N VAL A 536 -12.96 15.49 -12.69
CA VAL A 536 -12.56 14.71 -13.88
C VAL A 536 -13.13 15.34 -15.15
N LEU A 537 -14.38 15.80 -15.14
CA LEU A 537 -14.99 16.49 -16.28
C LEU A 537 -14.27 17.81 -16.60
N ALA A 538 -13.90 18.59 -15.58
CA ALA A 538 -13.14 19.83 -15.75
C ALA A 538 -11.75 19.55 -16.35
N GLY A 539 -11.05 18.53 -15.84
CA GLY A 539 -9.76 18.08 -16.37
C GLY A 539 -9.88 17.61 -17.82
N SER A 540 -10.93 16.85 -18.11
CA SER A 540 -11.21 16.35 -19.47
C SER A 540 -11.53 17.48 -20.44
N TYR A 541 -12.33 18.47 -20.03
CA TYR A 541 -12.60 19.66 -20.83
C TYR A 541 -11.30 20.41 -21.14
N TYR A 542 -10.44 20.64 -20.14
CA TYR A 542 -9.16 21.31 -20.35
C TYR A 542 -8.24 20.51 -21.30
N GLY A 543 -8.13 19.19 -21.10
CA GLY A 543 -7.33 18.30 -21.94
C GLY A 543 -7.82 18.26 -23.39
N PHE A 544 -9.13 18.15 -23.60
CA PHE A 544 -9.72 18.03 -24.93
C PHE A 544 -9.79 19.36 -25.68
N ALA A 545 -10.33 20.40 -25.03
CA ALA A 545 -10.66 21.67 -25.68
C ALA A 545 -9.44 22.59 -25.80
N ARG A 546 -8.59 22.67 -24.76
CA ARG A 546 -7.48 23.63 -24.71
C ARG A 546 -6.13 23.03 -25.06
N ALA A 547 -5.81 21.86 -24.51
CA ALA A 547 -4.51 21.24 -24.71
C ALA A 547 -4.40 20.47 -26.04
N GLY A 548 -5.51 19.93 -26.55
CA GLY A 548 -5.53 19.25 -27.85
C GLY A 548 -4.87 17.86 -27.83
N ALA A 549 -4.86 17.23 -29.02
CA ALA A 549 -4.24 15.93 -29.24
C ALA A 549 -2.71 16.04 -29.12
N TRP A 550 -2.04 14.91 -28.87
CA TRP A 550 -0.60 14.84 -29.01
C TRP A 550 -0.22 14.79 -30.49
N GLU A 551 0.70 15.65 -30.89
CA GLU A 551 1.21 15.70 -32.26
C GLU A 551 2.08 14.47 -32.55
N HIS A 552 1.68 13.70 -33.56
CA HIS A 552 2.44 12.56 -34.07
C HIS A 552 3.38 13.02 -35.19
N PRO A 553 4.64 12.55 -35.20
CA PRO A 553 5.65 12.99 -36.17
C PRO A 553 5.37 12.47 -37.59
N THR A 554 4.71 11.32 -37.73
CA THR A 554 4.42 10.70 -39.03
C THR A 554 2.92 10.53 -39.25
N ARG A 555 2.49 10.64 -40.51
CA ARG A 555 1.10 10.38 -40.92
C ARG A 555 0.89 8.87 -41.09
N THR A 556 -0.32 8.42 -40.77
CA THR A 556 -0.69 7.01 -40.89
C THR A 556 -1.15 6.66 -42.30
N ALA A 557 -0.72 5.50 -42.81
CA ALA A 557 -1.17 4.97 -44.08
C ALA A 557 -2.63 4.47 -44.00
N PRO A 558 -3.42 4.51 -45.09
CA PRO A 558 -4.81 4.05 -45.08
C PRO A 558 -4.95 2.54 -44.79
N ALA A 559 -4.02 1.72 -45.27
CA ALA A 559 -4.02 0.27 -45.10
C ALA A 559 -2.92 -0.15 -44.11
N ALA A 560 -3.23 -1.11 -43.23
CA ALA A 560 -2.26 -1.62 -42.25
C ALA A 560 -1.36 -2.66 -42.89
N ARG A 561 -0.05 -2.60 -42.61
CA ARG A 561 0.87 -3.69 -42.95
C ARG A 561 0.50 -4.95 -42.17
N PRO A 562 0.50 -6.15 -42.80
CA PRO A 562 0.27 -7.40 -42.08
C PRO A 562 1.43 -7.68 -41.12
N VAL A 563 1.12 -8.06 -39.88
CA VAL A 563 2.13 -8.41 -38.86
C VAL A 563 2.71 -9.81 -39.16
N PRO A 564 4.04 -9.98 -39.25
CA PRO A 564 4.68 -11.28 -39.49
C PRO A 564 4.39 -12.31 -38.38
N ARG A 565 4.55 -13.61 -38.70
CA ARG A 565 4.51 -14.68 -37.69
C ARG A 565 5.75 -14.61 -36.81
N ARG A 566 5.56 -14.66 -35.50
CA ARG A 566 6.59 -14.46 -34.47
C ARG A 566 6.90 -15.73 -33.71
N ALA A 567 8.05 -15.73 -33.02
CA ALA A 567 8.41 -16.79 -32.08
C ALA A 567 7.49 -16.77 -30.86
N TRP A 568 7.30 -17.93 -30.22
CA TRP A 568 6.34 -18.11 -29.12
C TRP A 568 6.59 -17.18 -27.92
N TYR A 569 7.85 -16.83 -27.63
CA TYR A 569 8.22 -15.96 -26.51
C TYR A 569 7.95 -14.47 -26.78
N LEU A 570 7.74 -14.08 -28.04
CA LEU A 570 7.35 -12.73 -28.46
C LEU A 570 5.84 -12.55 -28.62
N GLU A 571 5.07 -13.61 -28.39
CA GLU A 571 3.62 -13.50 -28.21
C GLU A 571 3.31 -12.59 -26.99
N PRO A 572 2.17 -11.88 -26.99
CA PRO A 572 1.91 -10.82 -26.04
C PRO A 572 1.88 -11.32 -24.59
N LEU A 573 1.32 -12.50 -24.35
CA LEU A 573 1.19 -13.06 -23.00
C LEU A 573 2.53 -13.54 -22.42
N PRO A 574 3.33 -14.40 -23.11
CA PRO A 574 4.67 -14.77 -22.63
C PRO A 574 5.60 -13.57 -22.45
N SER A 575 5.56 -12.61 -23.39
CA SER A 575 6.35 -11.37 -23.31
C SER A 575 6.03 -10.57 -22.05
N VAL A 576 4.75 -10.39 -21.72
CA VAL A 576 4.32 -9.68 -20.50
C VAL A 576 4.78 -10.39 -19.23
N LEU A 577 4.70 -11.72 -19.19
CA LEU A 577 5.11 -12.50 -18.02
C LEU A 577 6.62 -12.44 -17.78
N VAL A 578 7.42 -12.59 -18.84
CA VAL A 578 8.89 -12.54 -18.76
C VAL A 578 9.36 -11.13 -18.41
N ALA A 579 8.82 -10.11 -19.08
CA ALA A 579 9.18 -8.72 -18.80
C ALA A 579 8.77 -8.31 -17.38
N GLY A 580 7.60 -8.76 -16.90
CA GLY A 580 7.10 -8.48 -15.56
C GLY A 580 7.92 -9.09 -14.42
N LEU A 581 8.73 -10.13 -14.68
CA LEU A 581 9.59 -10.76 -13.67
C LEU A 581 10.70 -9.81 -13.21
N ILE A 582 11.21 -8.95 -14.11
CA ILE A 582 12.31 -8.04 -13.81
C ILE A 582 11.90 -6.96 -12.78
N PRO A 583 10.82 -6.17 -12.98
CA PRO A 583 10.36 -5.23 -11.94
C PRO A 583 9.96 -5.94 -10.64
N PHE A 584 9.43 -7.16 -10.71
CA PHE A 584 9.13 -7.96 -9.51
C PHE A 584 10.40 -8.28 -8.71
N ALA A 585 11.47 -8.71 -9.38
CA ALA A 585 12.75 -9.00 -8.72
C ALA A 585 13.36 -7.76 -8.05
N VAL A 586 13.21 -6.58 -8.67
CA VAL A 586 13.65 -5.29 -8.11
C VAL A 586 12.90 -4.95 -6.81
N MET A 587 11.58 -5.14 -6.77
CA MET A 587 10.78 -4.76 -5.60
C MET A 587 10.62 -5.88 -4.55
N PHE A 588 11.10 -7.10 -4.82
CA PHE A 588 10.75 -8.30 -4.05
C PHE A 588 11.01 -8.17 -2.55
N ILE A 589 12.18 -7.69 -2.14
CA ILE A 589 12.55 -7.61 -0.73
C ILE A 589 11.66 -6.61 0.01
N GLU A 590 11.42 -5.43 -0.56
CA GLU A 590 10.53 -4.44 0.04
C GLU A 590 9.08 -4.90 0.08
N LEU A 591 8.63 -5.66 -0.93
CA LEU A 591 7.30 -6.26 -0.93
C LEU A 591 7.10 -7.18 0.28
N VAL A 592 8.12 -7.92 0.71
CA VAL A 592 8.05 -8.74 1.94
C VAL A 592 7.77 -7.86 3.15
N PHE A 593 8.51 -6.77 3.33
CA PHE A 593 8.34 -5.86 4.46
C PHE A 593 6.99 -5.14 4.46
N VAL A 594 6.50 -4.74 3.27
CA VAL A 594 5.18 -4.16 3.11
C VAL A 594 4.09 -5.18 3.49
N LEU A 595 4.20 -6.43 3.03
CA LEU A 595 3.23 -7.48 3.37
C LEU A 595 3.27 -7.85 4.85
N GLN A 596 4.46 -7.91 5.46
CA GLN A 596 4.60 -8.10 6.91
C GLN A 596 3.91 -6.98 7.69
N SER A 597 4.17 -5.72 7.33
CA SER A 597 3.60 -4.56 8.02
C SER A 597 2.09 -4.43 7.85
N VAL A 598 1.55 -4.80 6.69
CA VAL A 598 0.11 -4.70 6.40
C VAL A 598 -0.67 -5.89 7.00
N TRP A 599 -0.13 -7.11 6.94
CA TRP A 599 -0.89 -8.33 7.26
C TRP A 599 -0.52 -9.00 8.59
N GLN A 600 0.75 -8.99 9.00
CA GLN A 600 1.22 -9.61 10.24
C GLN A 600 1.27 -8.60 11.38
N ASP A 601 1.98 -7.49 11.22
CA ASP A 601 2.13 -6.48 12.26
C ASP A 601 1.01 -5.44 12.18
N LYS A 602 -0.24 -5.84 12.46
CA LYS A 602 -1.42 -4.94 12.38
C LYS A 602 -1.31 -3.68 13.27
N SER A 603 -0.39 -3.69 14.22
CA SER A 603 -0.02 -2.57 15.08
C SER A 603 1.34 -1.93 14.77
N GLY A 604 2.16 -2.55 13.92
CA GLY A 604 3.43 -2.02 13.47
C GLY A 604 3.19 -0.88 12.50
N TYR A 605 3.43 0.34 12.94
CA TYR A 605 3.42 1.46 12.02
C TYR A 605 4.63 1.31 11.09
N TYR A 606 4.39 1.24 9.79
CA TYR A 606 5.47 1.28 8.81
C TYR A 606 6.14 2.65 8.90
N TYR A 607 7.38 2.69 9.39
CA TYR A 607 8.13 3.95 9.61
C TYR A 607 9.17 4.19 8.52
N VAL A 608 9.38 3.22 7.63
CA VAL A 608 10.46 3.17 6.65
C VAL A 608 10.08 3.84 5.31
N PHE A 609 9.29 4.92 5.37
CA PHE A 609 8.79 5.62 4.18
C PHE A 609 9.90 6.21 3.29
N GLY A 610 11.04 6.57 3.87
CA GLY A 610 12.20 7.04 3.10
C GLY A 610 12.75 5.98 2.14
N PHE A 611 12.91 4.73 2.59
CA PHE A 611 13.37 3.64 1.73
C PHE A 611 12.29 3.29 0.69
N LEU A 612 11.03 3.28 1.09
CA LEU A 612 9.91 3.08 0.16
C LEU A 612 9.92 4.12 -0.97
N ALA A 613 10.25 5.38 -0.67
CA ALA A 613 10.35 6.43 -1.68
C ALA A 613 11.46 6.17 -2.71
N VAL A 614 12.65 5.80 -2.24
CA VAL A 614 13.79 5.45 -3.10
C VAL A 614 13.46 4.23 -3.97
N VAL A 615 12.90 3.18 -3.37
CA VAL A 615 12.55 1.95 -4.09
C VAL A 615 11.43 2.21 -5.10
N SER A 616 10.45 3.03 -4.76
CA SER A 616 9.39 3.43 -5.69
C SER A 616 9.94 4.18 -6.92
N ALA A 617 10.95 5.02 -6.73
CA ALA A 617 11.63 5.71 -7.82
C ALA A 617 12.43 4.74 -8.71
N ILE A 618 13.21 3.84 -8.12
CA ILE A 618 13.97 2.80 -8.85
C ILE A 618 13.00 1.90 -9.63
N LEU A 619 11.88 1.53 -9.02
CA LEU A 619 10.85 0.71 -9.66
C LEU A 619 10.24 1.43 -10.87
N ALA A 620 9.92 2.73 -10.75
CA ALA A 620 9.40 3.52 -11.86
C ALA A 620 10.37 3.58 -13.04
N VAL A 621 11.67 3.78 -12.78
CA VAL A 621 12.72 3.76 -13.81
C VAL A 621 12.84 2.37 -14.44
N THR A 622 12.89 1.32 -13.62
CA THR A 622 12.96 -0.08 -14.08
C THR A 622 11.80 -0.41 -15.01
N ILE A 623 10.56 -0.02 -14.65
CA ILE A 623 9.37 -0.24 -15.48
C ILE A 623 9.48 0.51 -16.81
N ALA A 624 9.95 1.76 -16.79
CA ALA A 624 10.16 2.55 -17.99
C ALA A 624 11.18 1.87 -18.93
N GLU A 625 12.31 1.42 -18.40
CA GLU A 625 13.37 0.75 -19.17
C GLU A 625 12.90 -0.58 -19.76
N VAL A 626 12.32 -1.45 -18.94
CA VAL A 626 11.80 -2.76 -19.38
C VAL A 626 10.75 -2.58 -20.48
N THR A 627 9.85 -1.60 -20.32
CA THR A 627 8.83 -1.32 -21.33
C THR A 627 9.45 -0.79 -22.63
N VAL A 628 10.41 0.12 -22.56
CA VAL A 628 11.12 0.65 -23.74
C VAL A 628 11.86 -0.46 -24.49
N VAL A 629 12.60 -1.33 -23.78
CA VAL A 629 13.31 -2.47 -24.38
C VAL A 629 12.32 -3.41 -25.08
N THR A 630 11.23 -3.76 -24.41
CA THR A 630 10.23 -4.70 -24.94
C THR A 630 9.52 -4.12 -26.17
N VAL A 631 9.14 -2.83 -26.13
CA VAL A 631 8.52 -2.15 -27.27
C VAL A 631 9.50 -2.00 -28.43
N TYR A 632 10.77 -1.70 -28.17
CA TYR A 632 11.78 -1.64 -29.22
C TYR A 632 11.96 -2.99 -29.92
N VAL A 633 12.08 -4.09 -29.17
CA VAL A 633 12.16 -5.45 -29.72
C VAL A 633 10.89 -5.77 -30.54
N GLN A 634 9.71 -5.40 -30.04
CA GLN A 634 8.46 -5.56 -30.77
C GLN A 634 8.46 -4.81 -32.11
N LEU A 635 8.94 -3.56 -32.13
CA LEU A 635 9.03 -2.77 -33.35
C LEU A 635 10.05 -3.35 -34.34
N CYS A 636 11.17 -3.89 -33.86
CA CYS A 636 12.15 -4.58 -34.71
C CYS A 636 11.57 -5.81 -35.40
N THR A 637 10.55 -6.45 -34.81
CA THR A 637 9.79 -7.56 -35.45
C THR A 637 8.66 -7.10 -36.38
N GLU A 638 8.69 -5.85 -36.84
CA GLU A 638 7.68 -5.24 -37.71
C GLU A 638 6.26 -5.24 -37.14
N ASN A 639 6.11 -5.22 -35.80
CA ASN A 639 4.82 -5.17 -35.14
C ASN A 639 4.49 -3.77 -34.63
N HIS A 640 3.46 -3.14 -35.21
CA HIS A 640 2.99 -1.80 -34.86
C HIS A 640 1.97 -1.76 -33.69
N ASP A 641 1.48 -2.89 -33.20
CA ASP A 641 0.47 -2.97 -32.12
C ASP A 641 1.09 -2.82 -30.71
N TRP A 642 1.83 -1.74 -30.47
CA TRP A 642 2.57 -1.53 -29.22
C TRP A 642 1.75 -0.86 -28.10
N TRP A 643 0.63 -0.21 -28.42
CA TRP A 643 -0.14 0.59 -27.45
C TRP A 643 -0.61 -0.20 -26.21
N TRP A 644 -1.37 -1.28 -26.41
CA TRP A 644 -1.81 -2.13 -25.29
C TRP A 644 -0.66 -2.96 -24.72
N GLN A 645 0.27 -3.39 -25.57
CA GLN A 645 1.40 -4.19 -25.13
C GLN A 645 2.28 -3.40 -24.14
N SER A 646 2.56 -2.12 -24.41
CA SER A 646 3.34 -1.25 -23.50
C SER A 646 2.67 -1.09 -22.13
N PHE A 647 1.34 -0.93 -22.11
CA PHE A 647 0.58 -0.86 -20.87
C PHE A 647 0.60 -2.19 -20.10
N LEU A 648 0.38 -3.32 -20.79
CA LEU A 648 0.36 -4.65 -20.17
C LEU A 648 1.75 -5.09 -19.69
N VAL A 649 2.81 -4.75 -20.43
CA VAL A 649 4.20 -5.04 -20.03
C VAL A 649 4.55 -4.25 -18.76
N GLY A 650 4.24 -2.95 -18.72
CA GLY A 650 4.44 -2.15 -17.50
C GLY A 650 3.62 -2.66 -16.31
N GLY A 651 2.40 -3.14 -16.55
CA GLY A 651 1.52 -3.75 -15.55
C GLY A 651 1.89 -5.19 -15.18
N GLY A 652 2.70 -5.89 -15.97
CA GLY A 652 2.86 -7.35 -15.90
C GLY A 652 3.42 -7.87 -14.57
N SER A 653 4.19 -7.05 -13.86
CA SER A 653 4.71 -7.39 -12.53
C SER A 653 3.61 -7.58 -11.48
N SER A 654 2.40 -7.03 -11.68
CA SER A 654 1.28 -7.22 -10.76
C SER A 654 0.82 -8.68 -10.65
N LEU A 655 0.98 -9.46 -11.72
CA LEU A 655 0.67 -10.89 -11.71
C LEU A 655 1.62 -11.67 -10.79
N TRP A 656 2.91 -11.32 -10.82
CA TRP A 656 3.92 -11.89 -9.95
C TRP A 656 3.70 -11.49 -8.49
N VAL A 657 3.32 -10.24 -8.23
CA VAL A 657 2.93 -9.77 -6.88
C VAL A 657 1.73 -10.54 -6.35
N PHE A 658 0.71 -10.80 -7.18
CA PHE A 658 -0.46 -11.58 -6.78
C PHE A 658 -0.09 -13.05 -6.51
N ALA A 659 0.71 -13.68 -7.38
CA ALA A 659 1.21 -15.04 -7.16
C ALA A 659 2.03 -15.14 -5.86
N TYR A 660 2.87 -14.15 -5.58
CA TYR A 660 3.59 -14.07 -4.31
C TYR A 660 2.64 -13.91 -3.11
N SER A 661 1.57 -13.13 -3.25
CA SER A 661 0.55 -12.98 -2.20
C SER A 661 -0.15 -14.30 -1.87
N VAL A 662 -0.40 -15.15 -2.89
CA VAL A 662 -0.93 -16.52 -2.70
C VAL A 662 0.08 -17.38 -1.95
N TRP A 663 1.36 -17.36 -2.35
CA TRP A 663 2.42 -18.08 -1.66
C TRP A 663 2.56 -17.62 -0.20
N TYR A 664 2.53 -16.30 0.02
CA TYR A 664 2.62 -15.69 1.35
C TYR A 664 1.45 -16.12 2.24
N TYR A 665 0.23 -16.18 1.69
CA TYR A 665 -0.94 -16.70 2.39
C TYR A 665 -0.77 -18.15 2.86
N VAL A 666 -0.28 -19.03 1.99
CA VAL A 666 -0.17 -20.47 2.30
C VAL A 666 0.98 -20.78 3.26
N PHE A 667 2.13 -20.12 3.09
CA PHE A 667 3.36 -20.49 3.79
C PHE A 667 3.75 -19.57 4.94
N LYS A 668 3.23 -18.34 5.02
CA LYS A 668 3.60 -17.34 6.06
C LYS A 668 2.44 -16.90 6.93
N LEU A 669 1.21 -16.91 6.42
CA LEU A 669 0.03 -16.47 7.16
C LEU A 669 -0.74 -17.68 7.72
N HIS A 670 -0.89 -17.73 9.05
CA HIS A 670 -1.75 -18.70 9.72
C HIS A 670 -3.17 -18.16 9.91
N ILE A 671 -3.76 -17.63 8.83
CA ILE A 671 -5.10 -17.03 8.90
C ILE A 671 -6.18 -18.12 8.91
N GLY A 672 -7.02 -18.10 9.93
CA GLY A 672 -8.21 -18.95 10.05
C GLY A 672 -9.49 -18.26 9.59
N GLY A 673 -10.40 -19.04 9.01
CA GLY A 673 -11.79 -18.65 8.73
C GLY A 673 -12.03 -18.07 7.33
N PHE A 674 -13.16 -18.46 6.73
CA PHE A 674 -13.54 -18.11 5.36
C PHE A 674 -13.56 -16.61 5.08
N VAL A 675 -14.19 -15.82 5.97
CA VAL A 675 -14.30 -14.36 5.78
C VAL A 675 -12.93 -13.69 5.81
N SER A 676 -12.03 -14.11 6.71
CA SER A 676 -10.67 -13.58 6.78
C SER A 676 -9.87 -13.87 5.51
N SER A 677 -9.96 -15.09 4.97
CA SER A 677 -9.31 -15.49 3.71
C SER A 677 -9.85 -14.68 2.53
N MET A 678 -11.17 -14.52 2.44
CA MET A 678 -11.82 -13.75 1.38
C MET A 678 -11.39 -12.28 1.41
N LEU A 679 -11.33 -11.67 2.60
CA LEU A 679 -10.84 -10.30 2.77
C LEU A 679 -9.39 -10.15 2.31
N PHE A 680 -8.51 -11.09 2.71
CA PHE A 680 -7.11 -11.09 2.29
C PHE A 680 -6.96 -11.14 0.77
N PHE A 681 -7.59 -12.11 0.10
CA PHE A 681 -7.46 -12.25 -1.35
C PHE A 681 -8.10 -11.09 -2.12
N SER A 682 -9.24 -10.58 -1.65
CA SER A 682 -9.94 -9.48 -2.32
C SER A 682 -9.18 -8.16 -2.21
N TYR A 683 -8.65 -7.83 -1.02
CA TYR A 683 -7.82 -6.63 -0.85
C TYR A 683 -6.47 -6.77 -1.54
N SER A 684 -5.85 -7.95 -1.53
CA SER A 684 -4.59 -8.19 -2.27
C SER A 684 -4.79 -8.08 -3.78
N PHE A 685 -5.90 -8.60 -4.31
CA PHE A 685 -6.28 -8.44 -5.72
C PHE A 685 -6.48 -6.96 -6.07
N MET A 686 -7.24 -6.22 -5.25
CA MET A 686 -7.44 -4.79 -5.43
C MET A 686 -6.12 -4.01 -5.42
N ALA A 687 -5.21 -4.33 -4.49
CA ALA A 687 -3.88 -3.73 -4.42
C ALA A 687 -3.05 -4.04 -5.69
N CYS A 688 -3.13 -5.26 -6.20
CA CYS A 688 -2.47 -5.65 -7.45
C CYS A 688 -3.06 -4.91 -8.67
N CYS A 689 -4.37 -4.69 -8.72
CA CYS A 689 -5.00 -3.88 -9.77
C CYS A 689 -4.54 -2.42 -9.71
N VAL A 690 -4.50 -1.82 -8.52
CA VAL A 690 -3.98 -0.45 -8.32
C VAL A 690 -2.53 -0.35 -8.76
N TYR A 691 -1.70 -1.30 -8.32
CA TYR A 691 -0.31 -1.38 -8.71
C TYR A 691 -0.15 -1.54 -10.23
N GLY A 692 -0.86 -2.48 -10.86
CA GLY A 692 -0.81 -2.71 -12.31
C GLY A 692 -1.29 -1.53 -13.14
N LEU A 693 -2.29 -0.77 -12.67
CA LEU A 693 -2.74 0.47 -13.34
C LEU A 693 -1.68 1.57 -13.27
N LEU A 694 -1.01 1.70 -12.12
CA LEU A 694 0.06 2.68 -11.91
C LEU A 694 1.28 2.34 -12.78
N THR A 695 1.78 1.11 -12.69
CA THR A 695 2.97 0.69 -13.44
C THR A 695 2.70 0.55 -14.93
N GLY A 696 1.50 0.11 -15.33
CA GLY A 696 1.08 0.09 -16.73
C GLY A 696 1.02 1.49 -17.35
N THR A 697 0.61 2.49 -16.58
CA THR A 697 0.61 3.89 -17.05
C THR A 697 2.02 4.44 -17.22
N ILE A 698 2.93 4.15 -16.29
CA ILE A 698 4.36 4.50 -16.42
C ILE A 698 4.95 3.85 -17.68
N GLY A 699 4.68 2.56 -17.90
CA GLY A 699 5.11 1.84 -19.09
C GLY A 699 4.58 2.48 -20.37
N PHE A 700 3.27 2.75 -20.44
CA PHE A 700 2.63 3.38 -21.60
C PHE A 700 3.23 4.76 -21.92
N LEU A 701 3.37 5.65 -20.92
CA LEU A 701 3.90 6.99 -21.14
C LEU A 701 5.38 6.98 -21.55
N SER A 702 6.17 6.07 -20.97
CA SER A 702 7.58 5.90 -21.32
C SER A 702 7.75 5.37 -22.74
N ALA A 703 6.97 4.35 -23.11
CA ALA A 703 6.93 3.84 -24.48
C ALA A 703 6.45 4.90 -25.48
N TYR A 704 5.41 5.66 -25.14
CA TYR A 704 4.91 6.74 -25.98
C TYR A 704 5.98 7.82 -26.24
N ALA A 705 6.67 8.26 -25.18
CA ALA A 705 7.76 9.22 -25.30
C ALA A 705 8.93 8.68 -26.15
N PHE A 706 9.29 7.41 -25.96
CA PHE A 706 10.32 6.73 -26.74
C PHE A 706 9.94 6.62 -28.24
N VAL A 707 8.76 6.09 -28.55
CA VAL A 707 8.27 5.93 -29.93
C VAL A 707 8.20 7.29 -30.64
N ARG A 708 7.64 8.32 -29.98
CA ARG A 708 7.62 9.67 -30.55
C ARG A 708 9.03 10.21 -30.83
N ARG A 709 10.01 9.92 -29.97
CA ARG A 709 11.38 10.39 -30.14
C ARG A 709 12.11 9.68 -31.28
N ILE A 710 11.98 8.35 -31.41
CA ILE A 710 12.64 7.60 -32.49
C ILE A 710 12.06 7.91 -33.87
N TYR A 711 10.73 8.04 -34.00
CA TYR A 711 10.10 8.35 -35.30
C TYR A 711 10.07 9.85 -35.61
N GLY A 712 10.23 10.73 -34.61
CA GLY A 712 10.45 12.15 -34.84
C GLY A 712 11.85 12.47 -35.35
N ALA A 713 12.82 11.58 -35.14
CA ALA A 713 14.15 11.71 -35.72
C ALA A 713 14.19 11.31 -37.21
N ILE A 714 13.27 10.43 -37.64
CA ILE A 714 13.15 10.05 -39.04
C ILE A 714 12.49 11.20 -39.80
N LYS A 715 13.27 11.89 -40.65
CA LYS A 715 12.70 12.79 -41.67
C LYS A 715 12.09 11.93 -42.77
N VAL A 716 10.77 11.86 -42.80
CA VAL A 716 10.01 11.31 -43.94
C VAL A 716 9.49 12.52 -44.69
N ASP A 717 10.17 12.90 -45.77
CA ASP A 717 9.71 13.94 -46.70
C ASP A 717 8.52 13.46 -47.55
#